data_AF-A0A9J7IXQ9-F1
#
_entry.id   AF-A0A9J7IXQ9-F1
#
_cell.length_a   1.000
_cell.length_b   1.000
_cell.length_c   1.000
_cell.angle_alpha   90.00
_cell.angle_beta   90.00
_cell.angle_gamma   90.00
#
_symmetry.space_group_name_H-M   'P 1'
#
loop_
_entity.id
_entity.type
_entity.pdbx_description
1 polymer ?
#
loop_
_entity_poly.entity_id
_entity_poly.type
_entity_poly.pdbx_seq_one_letter_code
_entity_poly.pdbx_strand_id
1 'polypeptide(L)'
;MFKSVIFLLFIGYGCDTSFAVRVYKKADILKLREEVREMFQHAYDSYLRYAYPYDELRPLSCDGVDTWGSYSLTLIDALDTLAIMGNYTEFNRVVELVLQKKDFDADINVSVFETNIRIIGGLLSAHLLSHRTGLKLEPGWPCNGPLLRLAEDVAQRLIAAFDTTTGMPYGTINLRSGVPPGETSVTCTAGVGTFIIEFGTLSRLTGDPLYEEVAYNALLALYHHKSPIGLVGNHVDVMTGRWTAQDAGIGGGVDSYYEYLVKGAILLERPELMSMFMEARKAIEKYLKKDDWFVWATMLRGHVTLPVFQSLESYWPGVLSLVGESDTAMRIIHNYHSVWRQYGFTPEVYNLGTGEASSSRESYPLRPELIESIMYLYRDTRDPILLQMGEDILRSIQHSARTPCGYATIKDVRDHRKEDRMESFFLAETTKYLYLLFDPDNFIHNPGVHGTVINTPNGECVVDLGGYVFNTEAHPIDPTMLYCCHEARQGINISEVHRIYQMLEEEDNIKFMTTIEGSAKVAPNETAETVQNETMLNTSEGAKSGTVEKLDQNQVLIKTETRTGYVNIDGTEREKTKNESSLRDIVKDRINSYYNNTSSKPENEDELAFSSDNNTPTTQFDVDDIIVPQNPPEQLQTPSETKAKETFKILPKVLQDFLNSDWKSKSKCEPQHMLERIRKEKRYPNHPDVDKYELLLTPAPSFLQRISLAGEFLNKKQLEM
;
A
#
# COMPACT_ATOMS: atom_id res chain seq x y z
N MET A 1 -23.99 -52.78 59.66
CA MET A 1 -23.24 -51.58 60.12
C MET A 1 -21.76 -51.82 59.87
N PHE A 2 -20.94 -50.77 59.74
CA PHE A 2 -19.47 -50.83 59.59
C PHE A 2 -18.85 -51.48 58.32
N LYS A 3 -18.69 -50.61 57.31
CA LYS A 3 -17.48 -50.38 56.49
C LYS A 3 -16.75 -51.59 55.87
N SER A 4 -16.98 -51.80 54.57
CA SER A 4 -16.16 -52.63 53.69
C SER A 4 -14.77 -52.06 53.44
N VAL A 5 -13.81 -52.93 53.11
CA VAL A 5 -12.50 -52.57 52.54
C VAL A 5 -12.65 -52.31 51.04
N ILE A 6 -12.21 -51.15 50.56
CA ILE A 6 -11.81 -50.94 49.15
C ILE A 6 -10.51 -50.13 49.16
N PHE A 7 -9.44 -50.74 48.64
CA PHE A 7 -8.14 -50.10 48.43
C PHE A 7 -8.12 -49.57 46.98
N LEU A 8 -8.51 -48.31 46.80
CA LEU A 8 -8.60 -47.70 45.47
C LEU A 8 -7.22 -47.21 45.01
N LEU A 9 -6.69 -47.81 43.94
CA LEU A 9 -5.52 -47.27 43.25
C LEU A 9 -5.89 -45.91 42.62
N PHE A 10 -5.32 -44.83 43.14
CA PHE A 10 -5.16 -43.60 42.38
C PHE A 10 -4.08 -43.82 41.32
N ILE A 11 -4.48 -44.35 40.15
CA ILE A 11 -3.69 -44.20 38.93
C ILE A 11 -3.76 -42.72 38.55
N GLY A 12 -2.70 -41.99 38.86
CA GLY A 12 -2.55 -40.59 38.49
C GLY A 12 -2.36 -40.43 36.98
N TYR A 13 -3.46 -40.48 36.23
CA TYR A 13 -3.50 -39.88 34.89
C TYR A 13 -3.43 -38.35 35.08
N GLY A 14 -2.21 -37.84 35.20
CA GLY A 14 -1.92 -36.43 34.96
C GLY A 14 -2.31 -36.12 33.53
N CYS A 15 -3.45 -35.45 33.35
CA CYS A 15 -3.92 -35.02 32.05
C CYS A 15 -3.17 -33.74 31.67
N ASP A 16 -1.87 -33.86 31.43
CA ASP A 16 -1.04 -32.81 30.87
C ASP A 16 -1.40 -32.63 29.39
N THR A 17 -2.56 -32.02 29.15
CA THR A 17 -2.89 -31.39 27.87
C THR A 17 -2.02 -30.14 27.71
N SER A 18 -0.71 -30.34 27.61
CA SER A 18 0.20 -29.34 27.08
C SER A 18 -0.28 -29.01 25.66
N PHE A 19 -0.77 -27.78 25.47
CA PHE A 19 -0.92 -27.18 24.15
C PHE A 19 0.48 -26.94 23.58
N ALA A 20 1.13 -28.02 23.15
CA ALA A 20 2.45 -28.00 22.56
C ALA A 20 2.36 -27.26 21.22
N VAL A 21 2.84 -26.02 21.19
CA VAL A 21 2.95 -25.22 19.98
C VAL A 21 3.75 -26.04 18.95
N ARG A 22 3.17 -26.24 17.77
CA ARG A 22 3.75 -27.10 16.75
C ARG A 22 5.05 -26.49 16.24
N VAL A 23 6.15 -27.20 16.44
CA VAL A 23 7.46 -26.82 15.93
C VAL A 23 7.52 -27.16 14.43
N TYR A 24 7.47 -26.14 13.59
CA TYR A 24 7.66 -26.26 12.14
C TYR A 24 9.14 -26.32 11.80
N LYS A 25 9.58 -27.40 11.13
CA LYS A 25 10.92 -27.48 10.53
C LYS A 25 10.90 -26.86 9.14
N LYS A 26 12.07 -26.44 8.63
CA LYS A 26 12.19 -25.92 7.25
C LYS A 26 11.63 -26.90 6.20
N ALA A 27 11.77 -28.21 6.41
CA ALA A 27 11.18 -29.23 5.53
C ALA A 27 9.64 -29.26 5.56
N ASP A 28 9.01 -29.00 6.72
CA ASP A 28 7.55 -28.94 6.84
C ASP A 28 7.01 -27.68 6.15
N ILE A 29 7.68 -26.54 6.35
CA ILE A 29 7.37 -25.26 5.72
C ILE A 29 7.49 -25.36 4.19
N LEU A 30 8.61 -25.91 3.68
CA LEU A 30 8.79 -26.13 2.24
C LEU A 30 7.74 -27.07 1.66
N LYS A 31 7.28 -28.09 2.39
CA LYS A 31 6.18 -28.96 1.93
C LYS A 31 4.86 -28.19 1.78
N LEU A 32 4.54 -27.29 2.72
CA LEU A 32 3.35 -26.43 2.62
C LEU A 32 3.45 -25.46 1.44
N ARG A 33 4.65 -24.90 1.17
CA ARG A 33 4.91 -24.07 -0.01
C ARG A 33 4.61 -24.81 -1.32
N GLU A 34 5.06 -26.05 -1.46
CA GLU A 34 4.77 -26.87 -2.65
C GLU A 34 3.26 -27.19 -2.76
N GLU A 35 2.58 -27.49 -1.66
CA GLU A 35 1.11 -27.68 -1.63
C GLU A 35 0.31 -26.42 -2.04
N VAL A 36 0.87 -25.23 -1.84
CA VAL A 36 0.30 -23.96 -2.34
C VAL A 36 0.64 -23.75 -3.83
N ARG A 37 1.85 -24.11 -4.28
CA ARG A 37 2.20 -24.06 -5.71
C ARG A 37 1.32 -25.01 -6.52
N GLU A 38 1.00 -26.20 -6.01
CA GLU A 38 0.01 -27.12 -6.61
C GLU A 38 -1.42 -26.55 -6.60
N MET A 39 -1.81 -25.77 -5.59
CA MET A 39 -3.10 -25.07 -5.54
C MET A 39 -3.20 -24.02 -6.63
N PHE A 40 -2.20 -23.13 -6.73
CA PHE A 40 -2.11 -22.12 -7.79
C PHE A 40 -2.15 -22.78 -9.17
N GLN A 41 -1.29 -23.77 -9.42
CA GLN A 41 -1.21 -24.44 -10.73
C GLN A 41 -2.54 -25.10 -11.11
N HIS A 42 -3.23 -25.77 -10.18
CA HIS A 42 -4.54 -26.39 -10.44
C HIS A 42 -5.62 -25.38 -10.82
N ALA A 43 -5.66 -24.22 -10.14
CA ALA A 43 -6.60 -23.14 -10.47
C ALA A 43 -6.25 -22.44 -11.79
N TYR A 44 -4.97 -22.14 -11.99
CA TYR A 44 -4.44 -21.45 -13.17
C TYR A 44 -4.59 -22.28 -14.46
N ASP A 45 -4.22 -23.57 -14.45
CA ASP A 45 -4.43 -24.47 -15.58
C ASP A 45 -5.93 -24.69 -15.88
N SER A 46 -6.78 -24.63 -14.85
CA SER A 46 -8.23 -24.70 -15.04
C SER A 46 -8.77 -23.43 -15.68
N TYR A 47 -8.33 -22.24 -15.24
CA TYR A 47 -8.67 -20.97 -15.89
C TYR A 47 -8.26 -20.97 -17.36
N LEU A 48 -7.00 -21.31 -17.67
CA LEU A 48 -6.50 -21.37 -19.06
C LEU A 48 -7.24 -22.39 -19.94
N ARG A 49 -7.76 -23.47 -19.37
CA ARG A 49 -8.45 -24.54 -20.12
C ARG A 49 -9.94 -24.29 -20.33
N TYR A 50 -10.60 -23.69 -19.36
CA TYR A 50 -12.07 -23.62 -19.31
C TYR A 50 -12.62 -22.20 -19.43
N ALA A 51 -11.86 -21.19 -18.99
CA ALA A 51 -12.35 -19.81 -18.89
C ALA A 51 -11.62 -18.81 -19.79
N TYR A 52 -10.33 -18.94 -20.06
CA TYR A 52 -9.63 -18.04 -20.99
C TYR A 52 -10.32 -18.03 -22.38
N PRO A 53 -10.69 -16.87 -22.96
CA PRO A 53 -10.25 -15.52 -22.62
C PRO A 53 -11.19 -14.68 -21.74
N TYR A 54 -12.21 -15.26 -21.11
CA TYR A 54 -13.09 -14.56 -20.18
C TYR A 54 -12.35 -14.07 -18.91
N ASP A 55 -12.94 -13.14 -18.16
CA ASP A 55 -12.32 -12.55 -16.96
C ASP A 55 -12.12 -13.55 -15.81
N GLU A 56 -13.13 -14.37 -15.51
CA GLU A 56 -13.18 -15.28 -14.36
C GLU A 56 -13.58 -16.71 -14.73
N LEU A 57 -13.29 -17.66 -13.84
CA LEU A 57 -13.58 -19.08 -13.98
C LEU A 57 -14.83 -19.47 -13.17
N ARG A 58 -15.68 -20.33 -13.73
CA ARG A 58 -16.80 -20.98 -13.05
C ARG A 58 -16.45 -22.46 -12.79
N PRO A 59 -15.97 -22.79 -11.58
CA PRO A 59 -15.24 -24.03 -11.30
C PRO A 59 -16.13 -25.26 -11.06
N LEU A 60 -17.46 -25.12 -11.06
CA LEU A 60 -18.43 -26.22 -10.97
C LEU A 60 -19.02 -26.56 -12.35
N SER A 61 -19.26 -25.56 -13.20
CA SER A 61 -19.68 -25.75 -14.59
C SER A 61 -18.51 -26.00 -15.56
N CYS A 62 -17.29 -25.60 -15.18
CA CYS A 62 -16.08 -25.70 -16.00
C CYS A 62 -16.16 -24.85 -17.29
N ASP A 63 -16.60 -23.60 -17.16
CA ASP A 63 -16.54 -22.59 -18.22
C ASP A 63 -16.10 -21.21 -17.65
N GLY A 64 -16.13 -20.15 -18.47
CA GLY A 64 -15.75 -18.78 -18.08
C GLY A 64 -16.91 -17.78 -18.03
N VAL A 65 -16.67 -16.66 -17.37
CA VAL A 65 -17.60 -15.52 -17.27
C VAL A 65 -16.84 -14.19 -17.28
N ASP A 66 -17.40 -13.17 -17.92
CA ASP A 66 -16.90 -11.80 -17.84
C ASP A 66 -17.58 -11.04 -16.70
N THR A 67 -16.78 -10.29 -15.95
CA THR A 67 -17.22 -9.55 -14.76
C THR A 67 -16.77 -8.10 -14.75
N TRP A 68 -15.59 -7.80 -15.33
CA TRP A 68 -14.95 -6.50 -15.19
C TRP A 68 -14.42 -5.88 -16.50
N GLY A 69 -14.79 -6.46 -17.65
CA GLY A 69 -14.63 -5.82 -18.96
C GLY A 69 -14.07 -6.70 -20.08
N SER A 70 -14.10 -8.04 -19.93
CA SER A 70 -13.61 -8.98 -20.95
C SER A 70 -12.12 -8.85 -21.25
N TYR A 71 -11.34 -8.30 -20.32
CA TYR A 71 -9.89 -8.09 -20.47
C TYR A 71 -9.09 -9.38 -20.32
N SER A 72 -9.73 -10.48 -19.90
CA SER A 72 -9.06 -11.68 -19.38
C SER A 72 -8.43 -11.38 -18.02
N LEU A 73 -9.19 -10.74 -17.13
CA LEU A 73 -8.74 -10.24 -15.82
C LEU A 73 -7.79 -11.19 -15.08
N THR A 74 -8.23 -12.43 -14.81
CA THR A 74 -7.45 -13.45 -14.09
C THR A 74 -6.08 -13.74 -14.72
N LEU A 75 -5.91 -13.51 -16.03
CA LEU A 75 -4.63 -13.67 -16.72
C LEU A 75 -3.63 -12.55 -16.38
N ILE A 76 -4.11 -11.32 -16.18
CA ILE A 76 -3.29 -10.16 -15.80
C ILE A 76 -2.98 -10.23 -14.30
N ASP A 77 -4.00 -10.49 -13.47
CA ASP A 77 -3.91 -10.69 -12.02
C ASP A 77 -2.81 -11.69 -11.61
N ALA A 78 -2.74 -12.82 -12.32
CA ALA A 78 -1.83 -13.91 -11.99
C ALA A 78 -0.37 -13.70 -12.47
N LEU A 79 -0.07 -12.64 -13.24
CA LEU A 79 1.26 -12.44 -13.85
C LEU A 79 2.38 -12.38 -12.81
N ASP A 80 2.31 -11.44 -11.87
CA ASP A 80 3.32 -11.29 -10.83
C ASP A 80 3.51 -12.55 -9.98
N THR A 81 2.44 -13.32 -9.80
CA THR A 81 2.39 -14.54 -9.01
C THR A 81 3.16 -15.66 -9.70
N LEU A 82 3.08 -15.76 -11.03
CA LEU A 82 3.96 -16.63 -11.83
C LEU A 82 5.43 -16.28 -11.60
N ALA A 83 5.79 -14.98 -11.54
CA ALA A 83 7.17 -14.56 -11.26
C ALA A 83 7.60 -14.83 -9.80
N ILE A 84 6.74 -14.59 -8.81
CA ILE A 84 7.00 -14.86 -7.38
C ILE A 84 7.21 -16.36 -7.10
N MET A 85 6.42 -17.22 -7.78
CA MET A 85 6.55 -18.68 -7.68
C MET A 85 7.65 -19.28 -8.59
N GLY A 86 8.32 -18.47 -9.41
CA GLY A 86 9.44 -18.87 -10.28
C GLY A 86 9.07 -19.46 -11.64
N ASN A 87 7.80 -19.38 -12.06
CA ASN A 87 7.32 -19.86 -13.36
C ASN A 87 7.55 -18.82 -14.49
N TYR A 88 8.82 -18.47 -14.70
CA TYR A 88 9.23 -17.44 -15.65
C TYR A 88 8.92 -17.76 -17.11
N THR A 89 8.87 -19.04 -17.48
CA THR A 89 8.51 -19.46 -18.84
C THR A 89 7.05 -19.12 -19.15
N GLU A 90 6.15 -19.38 -18.19
CA GLU A 90 4.74 -19.06 -18.35
C GLU A 90 4.49 -17.55 -18.25
N PHE A 91 5.15 -16.86 -17.32
CA PHE A 91 5.13 -15.39 -17.28
C PHE A 91 5.44 -14.75 -18.64
N ASN A 92 6.54 -15.16 -19.27
CA ASN A 92 6.95 -14.63 -20.58
C ASN A 92 5.88 -14.93 -21.66
N ARG A 93 5.31 -16.14 -21.67
CA ARG A 93 4.21 -16.53 -22.58
C ARG A 93 2.95 -15.67 -22.38
N VAL A 94 2.62 -15.35 -21.13
CA VAL A 94 1.44 -14.54 -20.80
C VAL A 94 1.64 -13.07 -21.17
N VAL A 95 2.83 -12.52 -20.91
CA VAL A 95 3.19 -11.15 -21.35
C VAL A 95 3.05 -11.02 -22.88
N GLU A 96 3.51 -12.02 -23.64
CA GLU A 96 3.30 -12.03 -25.10
C GLU A 96 1.81 -12.04 -25.48
N LEU A 97 0.96 -12.80 -24.80
CA LEU A 97 -0.50 -12.81 -25.06
C LEU A 97 -1.17 -11.47 -24.72
N VAL A 98 -0.86 -10.88 -23.57
CA VAL A 98 -1.42 -9.59 -23.13
C VAL A 98 -1.04 -8.48 -24.11
N LEU A 99 0.21 -8.47 -24.60
CA LEU A 99 0.68 -7.50 -25.60
C LEU A 99 0.11 -7.76 -27.00
N GLN A 100 -0.24 -9.00 -27.35
CA GLN A 100 -0.94 -9.33 -28.61
C GLN A 100 -2.42 -8.94 -28.61
N LYS A 101 -3.10 -9.00 -27.45
CA LYS A 101 -4.52 -8.65 -27.28
C LYS A 101 -4.77 -7.12 -27.20
N LYS A 102 -3.79 -6.27 -27.59
CA LYS A 102 -3.81 -4.82 -27.32
C LYS A 102 -4.90 -4.07 -28.11
N ASP A 103 -6.08 -3.97 -27.52
CA ASP A 103 -7.03 -2.88 -27.74
C ASP A 103 -7.83 -2.59 -26.45
N PHE A 104 -7.46 -1.52 -25.73
CA PHE A 104 -8.23 -0.98 -24.60
C PHE A 104 -9.14 0.18 -25.03
N ASP A 105 -9.24 0.51 -26.33
CA ASP A 105 -10.23 1.48 -26.85
C ASP A 105 -11.62 0.85 -27.00
N ALA A 106 -12.02 0.05 -26.01
CA ALA A 106 -13.28 -0.67 -26.01
C ALA A 106 -14.45 0.21 -25.52
N ASP A 107 -15.60 0.11 -26.20
CA ASP A 107 -16.83 0.81 -25.81
C ASP A 107 -17.60 -0.01 -24.77
N ILE A 108 -17.03 -0.04 -23.57
CA ILE A 108 -17.52 -0.77 -22.40
C ILE A 108 -17.29 0.05 -21.13
N ASN A 109 -18.22 -0.09 -20.20
CA ASN A 109 -18.17 0.57 -18.90
C ASN A 109 -17.44 -0.32 -17.88
N VAL A 110 -16.52 0.25 -17.11
CA VAL A 110 -15.71 -0.43 -16.10
C VAL A 110 -15.75 0.30 -14.76
N SER A 111 -15.53 -0.43 -13.67
CA SER A 111 -15.27 0.17 -12.36
C SER A 111 -13.88 0.80 -12.36
N VAL A 112 -13.80 2.09 -11.99
CA VAL A 112 -12.54 2.86 -11.94
C VAL A 112 -11.60 2.29 -10.87
N PHE A 113 -12.16 1.83 -9.75
CA PHE A 113 -11.44 1.18 -8.65
C PHE A 113 -10.86 -0.18 -9.06
N GLU A 114 -11.70 -1.09 -9.54
CA GLU A 114 -11.28 -2.47 -9.90
C GLU A 114 -10.25 -2.45 -11.06
N THR A 115 -10.46 -1.57 -12.06
CA THR A 115 -9.52 -1.42 -13.18
C THR A 115 -8.17 -0.89 -12.70
N ASN A 116 -8.14 -0.01 -11.70
CA ASN A 116 -6.89 0.49 -11.14
C ASN A 116 -6.14 -0.60 -10.38
N ILE A 117 -6.76 -1.20 -9.37
CA ILE A 117 -6.04 -2.11 -8.45
C ILE A 117 -5.60 -3.39 -9.17
N ARG A 118 -6.39 -3.91 -10.12
CA ARG A 118 -6.12 -5.17 -10.84
C ARG A 118 -5.33 -4.96 -12.14
N ILE A 119 -5.89 -4.19 -13.08
CA ILE A 119 -5.29 -4.03 -14.42
C ILE A 119 -4.05 -3.14 -14.36
N ILE A 120 -4.13 -1.96 -13.76
CA ILE A 120 -2.98 -1.05 -13.68
C ILE A 120 -1.94 -1.62 -12.68
N GLY A 121 -2.37 -2.07 -11.49
CA GLY A 121 -1.51 -2.72 -10.50
C GLY A 121 -0.76 -3.93 -11.04
N GLY A 122 -1.46 -4.88 -11.65
CA GLY A 122 -0.89 -6.10 -12.22
C GLY A 122 0.06 -5.85 -13.39
N LEU A 123 -0.27 -4.91 -14.29
CA LEU A 123 0.61 -4.51 -15.40
C LEU A 123 1.88 -3.81 -14.90
N LEU A 124 1.77 -2.95 -13.87
CA LEU A 124 2.93 -2.28 -13.26
C LEU A 124 3.84 -3.28 -12.53
N SER A 125 3.29 -4.18 -11.71
CA SER A 125 4.10 -5.19 -11.02
C SER A 125 4.76 -6.17 -11.99
N ALA A 126 4.03 -6.64 -13.02
CA ALA A 126 4.60 -7.47 -14.08
C ALA A 126 5.73 -6.73 -14.83
N HIS A 127 5.56 -5.44 -15.14
CA HIS A 127 6.62 -4.62 -15.73
C HIS A 127 7.87 -4.55 -14.85
N LEU A 128 7.69 -4.32 -13.54
CA LEU A 128 8.79 -4.21 -12.57
C LEU A 128 9.47 -5.55 -12.25
N LEU A 129 8.77 -6.68 -12.32
CA LEU A 129 9.35 -8.01 -12.10
C LEU A 129 9.97 -8.64 -13.36
N SER A 130 9.70 -8.08 -14.56
CA SER A 130 10.06 -8.70 -15.83
C SER A 130 11.57 -8.93 -16.06
N HIS A 131 12.47 -8.19 -15.40
CA HIS A 131 13.91 -8.43 -15.50
C HIS A 131 14.34 -9.75 -14.87
N ARG A 132 13.67 -10.20 -13.80
CA ARG A 132 13.95 -11.48 -13.13
C ARG A 132 13.55 -12.69 -13.97
N THR A 133 12.67 -12.52 -14.95
CA THR A 133 12.07 -13.62 -15.73
C THR A 133 12.87 -14.00 -16.98
N GLY A 134 13.99 -13.32 -17.24
CA GLY A 134 14.77 -13.46 -18.46
C GLY A 134 14.08 -12.90 -19.71
N LEU A 135 12.99 -12.13 -19.55
CA LEU A 135 12.34 -11.44 -20.65
C LEU A 135 13.32 -10.45 -21.29
N LYS A 136 13.30 -10.33 -22.62
CA LYS A 136 14.09 -9.33 -23.32
C LYS A 136 13.47 -7.94 -23.12
N LEU A 137 13.99 -7.20 -22.14
CA LEU A 137 13.59 -5.82 -21.83
C LEU A 137 13.87 -4.88 -23.01
N GLU A 138 13.09 -3.81 -23.10
CA GLU A 138 13.36 -2.69 -24.01
C GLU A 138 14.41 -1.73 -23.42
N PRO A 139 15.22 -1.05 -24.26
CA PRO A 139 16.06 0.05 -23.80
C PRO A 139 15.25 1.12 -23.07
N GLY A 140 15.75 1.57 -21.92
CA GLY A 140 15.07 2.55 -21.06
C GLY A 140 14.29 1.94 -19.89
N TRP A 141 14.15 0.61 -19.79
CA TRP A 141 13.59 -0.04 -18.59
C TRP A 141 14.39 0.35 -17.32
N PRO A 142 13.73 0.61 -16.17
CA PRO A 142 12.30 0.47 -15.89
C PRO A 142 11.42 1.65 -16.36
N CYS A 143 12.01 2.73 -16.87
CA CYS A 143 11.32 3.96 -17.28
C CYS A 143 10.62 3.85 -18.65
N ASN A 144 10.82 2.74 -19.34
CA ASN A 144 10.20 2.42 -20.62
C ASN A 144 9.94 0.91 -20.70
N GLY A 145 8.81 0.52 -21.28
CA GLY A 145 8.51 -0.87 -21.56
C GLY A 145 7.09 -1.08 -22.11
N PRO A 146 6.81 -2.23 -22.73
CA PRO A 146 5.54 -2.47 -23.40
C PRO A 146 4.37 -2.64 -22.41
N LEU A 147 4.64 -3.14 -21.20
CA LEU A 147 3.66 -3.26 -20.11
C LEU A 147 3.38 -1.91 -19.44
N LEU A 148 4.42 -1.11 -19.15
CA LEU A 148 4.27 0.26 -18.62
C LEU A 148 3.38 1.13 -19.54
N ARG A 149 3.66 1.14 -20.85
CA ARG A 149 2.84 1.84 -21.87
C ARG A 149 1.44 1.24 -22.09
N LEU A 150 1.12 0.13 -21.42
CA LEU A 150 -0.22 -0.47 -21.42
C LEU A 150 -0.99 -0.05 -20.16
N ALA A 151 -0.31 -0.06 -18.99
CA ALA A 151 -0.82 0.54 -17.77
C ALA A 151 -1.14 2.04 -17.95
N GLU A 152 -0.28 2.76 -18.68
CA GLU A 152 -0.45 4.18 -19.01
C GLU A 152 -1.68 4.45 -19.89
N ASP A 153 -1.92 3.64 -20.94
CA ASP A 153 -3.11 3.77 -21.82
C ASP A 153 -4.42 3.57 -21.03
N VAL A 154 -4.43 2.60 -20.10
CA VAL A 154 -5.57 2.37 -19.21
C VAL A 154 -5.73 3.53 -18.22
N ALA A 155 -4.66 3.97 -17.56
CA ALA A 155 -4.69 5.08 -16.60
C ALA A 155 -5.17 6.40 -17.24
N GLN A 156 -4.69 6.73 -18.46
CA GLN A 156 -5.09 7.92 -19.19
C GLN A 156 -6.60 7.92 -19.52
N ARG A 157 -7.22 6.74 -19.71
CA ARG A 157 -8.67 6.61 -19.86
C ARG A 157 -9.40 6.84 -18.53
N LEU A 158 -8.88 6.28 -17.42
CA LEU A 158 -9.46 6.44 -16.09
C LEU A 158 -9.43 7.89 -15.58
N ILE A 159 -8.42 8.70 -15.96
CA ILE A 159 -8.25 10.10 -15.49
C ILE A 159 -9.53 10.94 -15.65
N ALA A 160 -10.33 10.74 -16.69
CA ALA A 160 -11.57 11.52 -16.89
C ALA A 160 -12.63 11.30 -15.79
N ALA A 161 -12.53 10.25 -14.97
CA ALA A 161 -13.37 10.04 -13.80
C ALA A 161 -13.13 11.09 -12.70
N PHE A 162 -11.93 11.66 -12.63
CA PHE A 162 -11.53 12.68 -11.65
C PHE A 162 -11.97 14.11 -12.05
N ASP A 163 -12.69 14.28 -13.17
CA ASP A 163 -13.22 15.57 -13.66
C ASP A 163 -14.48 16.04 -12.89
N THR A 164 -14.36 16.08 -11.56
CA THR A 164 -15.41 16.46 -10.61
C THR A 164 -15.09 17.78 -9.91
N THR A 165 -16.08 18.36 -9.23
CA THR A 165 -15.92 19.62 -8.48
C THR A 165 -15.11 19.47 -7.19
N THR A 166 -14.95 18.26 -6.65
CA THR A 166 -13.99 17.98 -5.56
C THR A 166 -12.64 17.51 -6.12
N GLY A 167 -12.66 16.64 -7.13
CA GLY A 167 -11.50 15.89 -7.61
C GLY A 167 -11.45 14.45 -7.06
N MET A 168 -12.48 14.01 -6.34
CA MET A 168 -12.74 12.59 -6.09
C MET A 168 -13.33 11.95 -7.36
N PRO A 169 -12.98 10.70 -7.73
CA PRO A 169 -13.41 10.10 -9.00
C PRO A 169 -14.84 9.55 -8.98
N TYR A 170 -15.50 9.57 -10.13
CA TYR A 170 -16.68 8.74 -10.40
C TYR A 170 -16.37 7.23 -10.24
N GLY A 171 -17.36 6.44 -9.84
CA GLY A 171 -17.20 4.99 -9.66
C GLY A 171 -17.06 4.22 -10.98
N THR A 172 -17.77 4.62 -12.03
CA THR A 172 -17.76 3.96 -13.35
C THR A 172 -17.26 4.89 -14.45
N ILE A 173 -16.58 4.33 -15.46
CA ILE A 173 -16.15 5.04 -16.67
C ILE A 173 -16.26 4.15 -17.91
N ASN A 174 -16.50 4.71 -19.09
CA ASN A 174 -16.37 4.01 -20.37
C ASN A 174 -14.95 4.23 -20.93
N LEU A 175 -14.23 3.16 -21.30
CA LEU A 175 -12.83 3.27 -21.74
C LEU A 175 -12.63 4.04 -23.06
N ARG A 176 -13.67 4.18 -23.89
CA ARG A 176 -13.64 4.96 -25.15
C ARG A 176 -14.24 6.36 -24.97
N SER A 177 -15.38 6.49 -24.30
CA SER A 177 -16.14 7.76 -24.22
C SER A 177 -15.96 8.58 -22.93
N GLY A 178 -15.28 8.05 -21.91
CA GLY A 178 -15.19 8.69 -20.59
C GLY A 178 -16.45 8.48 -19.74
N VAL A 179 -16.70 9.37 -18.79
CA VAL A 179 -17.80 9.22 -17.79
C VAL A 179 -19.17 9.14 -18.49
N PRO A 180 -19.98 8.08 -18.28
CA PRO A 180 -21.27 7.92 -18.94
C PRO A 180 -22.29 9.04 -18.62
N PRO A 181 -23.14 9.45 -19.59
CA PRO A 181 -24.22 10.40 -19.31
C PRO A 181 -25.23 9.84 -18.31
N GLY A 182 -25.31 10.45 -17.12
CA GLY A 182 -26.17 9.99 -16.03
C GLY A 182 -25.51 9.04 -15.02
N GLU A 183 -24.19 8.89 -15.08
CA GLU A 183 -23.41 8.18 -14.06
C GLU A 183 -23.63 8.74 -12.65
N THR A 184 -23.63 7.87 -11.65
CA THR A 184 -23.85 8.24 -10.25
C THR A 184 -22.69 9.08 -9.70
N SER A 185 -23.01 10.25 -9.13
CA SER A 185 -22.03 11.03 -8.35
C SER A 185 -21.68 10.40 -7.00
N VAL A 186 -22.32 9.30 -6.61
CA VAL A 186 -22.06 8.61 -5.34
C VAL A 186 -21.13 7.41 -5.54
N THR A 187 -20.02 7.38 -4.80
CA THR A 187 -19.03 6.29 -4.76
C THR A 187 -18.68 5.94 -3.30
N CYS A 188 -17.95 4.85 -3.07
CA CYS A 188 -17.45 4.47 -1.74
C CYS A 188 -16.10 5.14 -1.40
N THR A 189 -15.71 5.12 -0.13
CA THR A 189 -14.45 5.76 0.33
C THR A 189 -13.19 5.08 -0.24
N ALA A 190 -13.17 3.75 -0.29
CA ALA A 190 -12.14 2.97 -0.99
C ALA A 190 -12.01 3.38 -2.46
N GLY A 191 -13.15 3.48 -3.15
CA GLY A 191 -13.27 3.96 -4.54
C GLY A 191 -12.90 5.42 -4.78
N VAL A 192 -12.36 6.13 -3.78
CA VAL A 192 -11.74 7.45 -3.88
C VAL A 192 -10.28 7.42 -3.40
N GLY A 193 -9.97 6.68 -2.34
CA GLY A 193 -8.63 6.68 -1.73
C GLY A 193 -7.60 5.77 -2.41
N THR A 194 -8.05 4.74 -3.13
CA THR A 194 -7.21 3.60 -3.53
C THR A 194 -6.67 3.75 -4.95
N PHE A 195 -5.86 4.81 -5.15
CA PHE A 195 -5.17 5.11 -6.42
C PHE A 195 -3.70 5.51 -6.27
N ILE A 196 -3.29 6.01 -5.10
CA ILE A 196 -1.98 6.66 -4.94
C ILE A 196 -0.78 5.73 -5.17
N ILE A 197 -0.95 4.42 -4.99
CA ILE A 197 0.11 3.43 -5.21
C ILE A 197 0.38 3.25 -6.71
N GLU A 198 -0.65 2.99 -7.50
CA GLU A 198 -0.53 2.73 -8.94
C GLU A 198 -0.27 4.03 -9.71
N PHE A 199 -1.04 5.08 -9.42
CA PHE A 199 -0.88 6.38 -10.09
C PHE A 199 0.43 7.06 -9.68
N GLY A 200 0.86 6.92 -8.41
CA GLY A 200 2.18 7.33 -7.96
C GLY A 200 3.29 6.57 -8.70
N THR A 201 3.23 5.24 -8.72
CA THR A 201 4.18 4.39 -9.45
C THR A 201 4.27 4.77 -10.93
N LEU A 202 3.12 4.99 -11.60
CA LEU A 202 3.07 5.39 -12.99
C LEU A 202 3.73 6.75 -13.22
N SER A 203 3.41 7.76 -12.41
CA SER A 203 4.06 9.09 -12.46
C SER A 203 5.57 9.04 -12.23
N ARG A 204 6.02 8.23 -11.27
CA ARG A 204 7.46 8.08 -10.97
C ARG A 204 8.22 7.38 -12.10
N LEU A 205 7.61 6.41 -12.78
CA LEU A 205 8.22 5.65 -13.89
C LEU A 205 8.18 6.37 -15.24
N THR A 206 7.10 7.09 -15.55
CA THR A 206 6.93 7.83 -16.83
C THR A 206 7.49 9.24 -16.78
N GLY A 207 7.57 9.84 -15.58
CA GLY A 207 7.91 11.25 -15.38
C GLY A 207 6.74 12.23 -15.48
N ASP A 208 5.53 11.78 -15.86
CA ASP A 208 4.33 12.64 -15.90
C ASP A 208 3.70 12.78 -14.50
N PRO A 209 3.74 13.97 -13.86
CA PRO A 209 3.18 14.18 -12.51
C PRO A 209 1.65 14.14 -12.44
N LEU A 210 0.94 14.07 -13.58
CA LEU A 210 -0.52 14.04 -13.68
C LEU A 210 -1.15 13.03 -12.71
N TYR A 211 -0.71 11.77 -12.75
CA TYR A 211 -1.37 10.67 -12.06
C TYR A 211 -1.21 10.79 -10.54
N GLU A 212 0.01 10.99 -10.04
CA GLU A 212 0.28 11.16 -8.60
C GLU A 212 -0.45 12.39 -8.03
N GLU A 213 -0.47 13.53 -8.73
CA GLU A 213 -1.17 14.74 -8.25
C GLU A 213 -2.70 14.58 -8.23
N VAL A 214 -3.28 13.90 -9.23
CA VAL A 214 -4.73 13.61 -9.28
C VAL A 214 -5.14 12.66 -8.13
N ALA A 215 -4.39 11.57 -7.93
CA ALA A 215 -4.66 10.63 -6.83
C ALA A 215 -4.45 11.25 -5.44
N TYR A 216 -3.40 12.05 -5.27
CA TYR A 216 -3.14 12.76 -4.00
C TYR A 216 -4.20 13.85 -3.71
N ASN A 217 -4.69 14.56 -4.72
CA ASN A 217 -5.80 15.50 -4.56
C ASN A 217 -7.11 14.80 -4.13
N ALA A 218 -7.38 13.57 -4.59
CA ALA A 218 -8.52 12.78 -4.13
C ALA A 218 -8.40 12.36 -2.65
N LEU A 219 -7.19 12.01 -2.19
CA LEU A 219 -6.91 11.75 -0.77
C LEU A 219 -7.08 13.00 0.11
N LEU A 220 -6.57 14.16 -0.34
CA LEU A 220 -6.83 15.44 0.32
C LEU A 220 -8.33 15.76 0.40
N ALA A 221 -9.09 15.47 -0.66
CA ALA A 221 -10.54 15.66 -0.65
C ALA A 221 -11.21 14.82 0.45
N LEU A 222 -10.90 13.53 0.60
CA LEU A 222 -11.40 12.71 1.71
C LEU A 222 -10.98 13.27 3.08
N TYR A 223 -9.71 13.61 3.24
CA TYR A 223 -9.15 14.15 4.48
C TYR A 223 -9.82 15.44 4.94
N HIS A 224 -10.25 16.30 4.00
CA HIS A 224 -10.96 17.54 4.32
C HIS A 224 -12.48 17.40 4.48
N HIS A 225 -13.09 16.31 4.00
CA HIS A 225 -14.52 16.03 4.19
C HIS A 225 -14.83 15.15 5.41
N LYS A 226 -13.83 14.66 6.14
CA LYS A 226 -14.02 13.86 7.37
C LYS A 226 -14.90 14.57 8.42
N SER A 227 -15.56 13.78 9.26
CA SER A 227 -16.43 14.28 10.33
C SER A 227 -15.68 15.11 11.38
N PRO A 228 -16.41 15.90 12.21
CA PRO A 228 -15.83 16.60 13.37
C PRO A 228 -15.19 15.72 14.44
N ILE A 229 -15.28 14.38 14.33
CA ILE A 229 -14.64 13.42 15.22
C ILE A 229 -13.56 12.57 14.53
N GLY A 230 -13.16 12.92 13.31
CA GLY A 230 -12.05 12.30 12.55
C GLY A 230 -12.43 11.07 11.72
N LEU A 231 -13.66 10.56 11.84
CA LEU A 231 -14.16 9.43 11.03
C LEU A 231 -14.64 9.90 9.65
N VAL A 232 -14.47 9.06 8.63
CA VAL A 232 -15.11 9.17 7.31
C VAL A 232 -16.35 8.29 7.25
N GLY A 233 -17.25 8.52 6.30
CA GLY A 233 -18.38 7.63 6.03
C GLY A 233 -17.99 6.49 5.08
N ASN A 234 -18.99 5.74 4.63
CA ASN A 234 -18.80 4.63 3.70
C ASN A 234 -19.06 5.01 2.23
N HIS A 235 -19.95 5.98 1.97
CA HIS A 235 -20.21 6.51 0.63
C HIS A 235 -20.34 8.03 0.63
N VAL A 236 -19.81 8.67 -0.42
CA VAL A 236 -19.73 10.13 -0.60
C VAL A 236 -20.19 10.53 -2.00
N ASP A 237 -20.87 11.67 -2.09
CA ASP A 237 -21.15 12.35 -3.36
C ASP A 237 -19.94 13.18 -3.81
N VAL A 238 -19.32 12.82 -4.93
CA VAL A 238 -18.06 13.42 -5.43
C VAL A 238 -18.20 14.81 -6.01
N MET A 239 -19.44 15.27 -6.24
CA MET A 239 -19.70 16.62 -6.75
C MET A 239 -19.90 17.63 -5.61
N THR A 240 -20.40 17.19 -4.46
CA THR A 240 -20.74 18.04 -3.31
C THR A 240 -19.90 17.77 -2.06
N GLY A 241 -19.13 16.68 -2.03
CA GLY A 241 -18.39 16.24 -0.85
C GLY A 241 -19.28 15.70 0.29
N ARG A 242 -20.58 15.46 0.01
CA ARG A 242 -21.56 15.09 1.02
C ARG A 242 -21.60 13.57 1.22
N TRP A 243 -21.40 13.14 2.46
CA TRP A 243 -21.61 11.75 2.89
C TRP A 243 -23.08 11.32 2.74
N THR A 244 -23.29 10.27 1.94
CA THR A 244 -24.58 9.66 1.64
C THR A 244 -24.84 8.43 2.51
N ALA A 245 -23.81 7.60 2.74
CA ALA A 245 -23.79 6.58 3.79
C ALA A 245 -22.84 7.04 4.92
N GLN A 246 -23.41 7.30 6.10
CA GLN A 246 -22.72 7.95 7.23
C GLN A 246 -22.28 6.98 8.33
N ASP A 247 -22.36 5.68 8.06
CA ASP A 247 -21.72 4.65 8.87
C ASP A 247 -20.21 4.61 8.55
N ALA A 248 -19.41 4.53 9.59
CA ALA A 248 -17.96 4.42 9.56
C ALA A 248 -17.56 3.03 10.06
N GLY A 249 -16.60 2.42 9.37
CA GLY A 249 -16.01 1.13 9.70
C GLY A 249 -14.57 1.09 9.20
N ILE A 250 -13.92 -0.06 9.34
CA ILE A 250 -12.63 -0.36 8.66
C ILE A 250 -12.80 -1.42 7.56
N GLY A 251 -14.02 -1.92 7.33
CA GLY A 251 -14.32 -2.93 6.31
C GLY A 251 -14.84 -2.33 5.00
N GLY A 252 -15.69 -3.12 4.33
CA GLY A 252 -16.10 -2.98 2.93
C GLY A 252 -16.34 -1.56 2.42
N GLY A 253 -15.42 -1.06 1.60
CA GLY A 253 -15.53 0.25 0.94
C GLY A 253 -14.96 1.41 1.76
N VAL A 254 -14.15 1.13 2.78
CA VAL A 254 -13.38 2.10 3.57
C VAL A 254 -11.97 1.56 3.84
N ASP A 255 -11.88 0.28 4.22
CA ASP A 255 -10.72 -0.62 4.12
C ASP A 255 -9.47 -0.04 3.41
N SER A 256 -9.42 -0.08 2.08
CA SER A 256 -8.22 0.18 1.29
C SER A 256 -7.82 1.66 1.21
N TYR A 257 -8.65 2.59 1.67
CA TYR A 257 -8.25 3.99 1.87
C TYR A 257 -7.26 4.11 3.03
N TYR A 258 -7.52 3.46 4.17
CA TYR A 258 -6.59 3.49 5.31
C TYR A 258 -5.31 2.71 5.02
N GLU A 259 -5.41 1.64 4.25
CA GLU A 259 -4.27 0.89 3.73
C GLU A 259 -3.34 1.78 2.89
N TYR A 260 -3.89 2.52 1.92
CA TYR A 260 -3.11 3.32 0.97
C TYR A 260 -2.51 4.59 1.61
N LEU A 261 -3.07 5.08 2.72
CA LEU A 261 -2.39 6.09 3.54
C LEU A 261 -1.08 5.55 4.16
N VAL A 262 -1.02 4.27 4.56
CA VAL A 262 0.20 3.65 5.12
C VAL A 262 1.14 3.17 4.01
N LYS A 263 0.64 2.30 3.13
CA LYS A 263 1.44 1.70 2.05
C LYS A 263 1.93 2.77 1.07
N GLY A 264 1.10 3.78 0.74
CA GLY A 264 1.50 4.93 -0.10
C GLY A 264 2.49 5.89 0.56
N ALA A 265 2.42 6.11 1.88
CA ALA A 265 3.42 6.91 2.61
C ALA A 265 4.81 6.28 2.52
N ILE A 266 4.89 4.96 2.66
CA ILE A 266 6.13 4.17 2.60
C ILE A 266 6.69 4.10 1.17
N LEU A 267 5.82 3.91 0.17
CA LEU A 267 6.22 3.76 -1.24
C LEU A 267 6.71 5.06 -1.88
N LEU A 268 6.11 6.21 -1.52
CA LEU A 268 6.35 7.49 -2.19
C LEU A 268 7.15 8.51 -1.37
N GLU A 269 7.60 8.12 -0.17
CA GLU A 269 8.22 8.97 0.86
C GLU A 269 7.34 10.18 1.26
N ARG A 270 6.06 9.92 1.56
CA ARG A 270 5.05 10.95 1.85
C ARG A 270 4.63 10.98 3.34
N PRO A 271 5.31 11.73 4.22
CA PRO A 271 4.98 11.78 5.66
C PRO A 271 3.58 12.33 5.94
N GLU A 272 3.02 13.13 5.04
CA GLU A 272 1.65 13.64 5.17
C GLU A 272 0.61 12.51 5.17
N LEU A 273 0.77 11.49 4.32
CA LEU A 273 -0.17 10.36 4.24
C LEU A 273 -0.13 9.52 5.53
N MET A 274 1.07 9.31 6.08
CA MET A 274 1.25 8.68 7.38
C MET A 274 0.60 9.49 8.51
N SER A 275 0.69 10.83 8.48
CA SER A 275 0.01 11.68 9.46
C SER A 275 -1.52 11.56 9.37
N MET A 276 -2.08 11.56 8.16
CA MET A 276 -3.52 11.33 7.93
C MET A 276 -3.97 9.99 8.52
N PHE A 277 -3.19 8.91 8.34
CA PHE A 277 -3.44 7.61 8.97
C PHE A 277 -3.33 7.69 10.50
N MET A 278 -2.29 8.32 11.04
CA MET A 278 -2.11 8.48 12.49
C MET A 278 -3.21 9.35 13.14
N GLU A 279 -3.85 10.26 12.41
CA GLU A 279 -5.06 10.97 12.86
C GLU A 279 -6.27 10.03 12.84
N ALA A 280 -6.53 9.37 11.71
CA ALA A 280 -7.67 8.45 11.54
C ALA A 280 -7.63 7.30 12.55
N ARG A 281 -6.47 6.69 12.78
CA ARG A 281 -6.29 5.58 13.75
C ARG A 281 -6.71 5.98 15.17
N LYS A 282 -6.46 7.22 15.58
CA LYS A 282 -6.90 7.74 16.91
C LYS A 282 -8.43 7.83 17.01
N ALA A 283 -9.13 8.10 15.91
CA ALA A 283 -10.59 8.08 15.85
C ALA A 283 -11.13 6.63 15.82
N ILE A 284 -10.52 5.75 15.02
CA ILE A 284 -10.89 4.33 14.90
C ILE A 284 -10.76 3.60 16.25
N GLU A 285 -9.60 3.69 16.90
CA GLU A 285 -9.36 3.09 18.23
C GLU A 285 -10.31 3.63 19.31
N LYS A 286 -10.68 4.93 19.24
CA LYS A 286 -11.56 5.57 20.22
C LYS A 286 -13.03 5.20 20.05
N TYR A 287 -13.54 5.14 18.82
CA TYR A 287 -14.96 5.01 18.54
C TYR A 287 -15.35 3.61 18.06
N LEU A 288 -14.59 3.02 17.14
CA LEU A 288 -14.94 1.76 16.47
C LEU A 288 -14.49 0.53 17.26
N LYS A 289 -13.33 0.58 17.91
CA LYS A 289 -12.75 -0.59 18.60
C LYS A 289 -13.52 -0.99 19.88
N LYS A 290 -13.76 -2.28 20.08
CA LYS A 290 -14.36 -2.90 21.28
C LYS A 290 -13.71 -4.28 21.48
N ASP A 291 -13.00 -4.49 22.59
CA ASP A 291 -12.37 -5.78 22.94
C ASP A 291 -11.54 -6.44 21.81
N ASP A 292 -10.70 -5.62 21.16
CA ASP A 292 -9.90 -5.95 19.95
C ASP A 292 -10.72 -6.49 18.75
N TRP A 293 -12.02 -6.19 18.70
CA TRP A 293 -12.84 -6.14 17.48
C TRP A 293 -13.05 -4.68 17.04
N PHE A 294 -13.48 -4.46 15.81
CA PHE A 294 -13.87 -3.14 15.30
C PHE A 294 -15.33 -3.22 14.84
N VAL A 295 -16.19 -2.35 15.37
CA VAL A 295 -17.62 -2.32 15.03
C VAL A 295 -17.97 -1.04 14.28
N TRP A 296 -18.99 -1.11 13.43
CA TRP A 296 -19.42 0.03 12.63
C TRP A 296 -20.22 1.00 13.50
N ALA A 297 -20.01 2.30 13.29
CA ALA A 297 -20.61 3.37 14.06
C ALA A 297 -20.89 4.60 13.20
N THR A 298 -21.87 5.44 13.57
CA THR A 298 -22.13 6.68 12.83
C THR A 298 -20.93 7.64 12.91
N MET A 299 -20.44 8.07 11.74
CA MET A 299 -19.27 8.96 11.61
C MET A 299 -19.42 10.28 12.37
N LEU A 300 -20.66 10.75 12.61
CA LEU A 300 -20.91 12.05 13.26
C LEU A 300 -20.87 12.01 14.78
N ARG A 301 -21.01 10.83 15.40
CA ARG A 301 -21.16 10.69 16.87
C ARG A 301 -20.49 9.46 17.49
N GLY A 302 -19.91 8.56 16.70
CA GLY A 302 -19.26 7.33 17.19
C GLY A 302 -20.20 6.39 17.96
N HIS A 303 -21.51 6.46 17.72
CA HIS A 303 -22.48 5.51 18.29
C HIS A 303 -22.52 4.28 17.40
N VAL A 304 -22.35 3.08 17.98
CA VAL A 304 -22.37 1.80 17.26
C VAL A 304 -23.68 1.62 16.52
N THR A 305 -23.60 1.27 15.24
CA THR A 305 -24.75 1.01 14.35
C THR A 305 -24.84 -0.46 13.95
N LEU A 306 -23.70 -1.14 13.70
CA LEU A 306 -23.65 -2.60 13.46
C LEU A 306 -22.52 -3.25 14.30
N PRO A 307 -22.85 -4.06 15.33
CA PRO A 307 -21.88 -4.82 16.12
C PRO A 307 -21.50 -6.12 15.38
N VAL A 308 -20.82 -5.97 14.26
CA VAL A 308 -20.41 -7.07 13.37
C VAL A 308 -18.92 -6.96 13.05
N PHE A 309 -18.32 -8.10 12.73
CA PHE A 309 -17.05 -8.21 12.02
C PHE A 309 -17.33 -8.55 10.54
N GLN A 310 -16.56 -7.98 9.62
CA GLN A 310 -16.60 -8.33 8.19
C GLN A 310 -15.29 -9.01 7.78
N SER A 311 -15.35 -10.01 6.88
CA SER A 311 -14.18 -10.71 6.34
C SER A 311 -13.04 -9.76 5.93
N LEU A 312 -13.39 -8.74 5.15
CA LEU A 312 -12.53 -7.66 4.66
C LEU A 312 -11.72 -6.92 5.74
N GLU A 313 -12.24 -6.84 6.98
CA GLU A 313 -11.55 -6.16 8.09
C GLU A 313 -10.28 -6.90 8.54
N SER A 314 -10.04 -8.10 8.01
CA SER A 314 -8.89 -8.93 8.32
C SER A 314 -7.55 -8.39 7.80
N TYR A 315 -7.53 -7.38 6.92
CA TYR A 315 -6.30 -6.68 6.48
C TYR A 315 -5.65 -5.81 7.59
N TRP A 316 -6.46 -5.37 8.57
CA TRP A 316 -6.07 -4.33 9.52
C TRP A 316 -4.89 -4.71 10.44
N PRO A 317 -4.76 -5.96 10.94
CA PRO A 317 -3.56 -6.41 11.66
C PRO A 317 -2.28 -6.33 10.81
N GLY A 318 -2.37 -6.59 9.50
CA GLY A 318 -1.28 -6.39 8.54
C GLY A 318 -0.85 -4.92 8.51
N VAL A 319 -1.78 -4.00 8.27
CA VAL A 319 -1.52 -2.54 8.29
C VAL A 319 -0.96 -2.07 9.64
N LEU A 320 -1.42 -2.61 10.77
CA LEU A 320 -0.86 -2.33 12.09
C LEU A 320 0.60 -2.82 12.24
N SER A 321 0.97 -3.96 11.65
CA SER A 321 2.36 -4.43 11.65
C SER A 321 3.29 -3.52 10.82
N LEU A 322 2.79 -2.94 9.72
CA LEU A 322 3.52 -1.99 8.88
C LEU A 322 3.91 -0.70 9.62
N VAL A 323 3.23 -0.37 10.74
CA VAL A 323 3.55 0.77 11.61
C VAL A 323 4.13 0.36 12.98
N GLY A 324 4.43 -0.94 13.18
CA GLY A 324 5.06 -1.46 14.40
C GLY A 324 4.13 -1.69 15.60
N GLU A 325 2.81 -1.80 15.39
CA GLU A 325 1.79 -2.06 16.41
C GLU A 325 1.50 -3.58 16.59
N SER A 326 2.53 -4.41 16.42
CA SER A 326 2.44 -5.87 16.32
C SER A 326 1.77 -6.55 17.52
N ASP A 327 2.03 -6.07 18.74
CA ASP A 327 1.39 -6.58 19.97
C ASP A 327 -0.14 -6.41 19.96
N THR A 328 -0.65 -5.39 19.26
CA THR A 328 -2.09 -5.16 19.08
C THR A 328 -2.64 -5.94 17.90
N ALA A 329 -1.91 -5.97 16.78
CA ALA A 329 -2.24 -6.79 15.63
C ALA A 329 -2.37 -8.29 15.98
N MET A 330 -1.49 -8.83 16.82
CA MET A 330 -1.55 -10.23 17.27
C MET A 330 -2.82 -10.55 18.09
N ARG A 331 -3.33 -9.63 18.91
CA ARG A 331 -4.60 -9.86 19.63
C ARG A 331 -5.80 -9.88 18.67
N ILE A 332 -5.80 -8.97 17.70
CA ILE A 332 -6.86 -8.88 16.68
C ILE A 332 -6.84 -10.11 15.75
N ILE A 333 -5.67 -10.57 15.30
CA ILE A 333 -5.59 -11.74 14.42
C ILE A 333 -6.02 -13.04 15.14
N HIS A 334 -5.81 -13.15 16.45
CA HIS A 334 -6.38 -14.24 17.25
C HIS A 334 -7.91 -14.21 17.32
N ASN A 335 -8.52 -13.02 17.47
CA ASN A 335 -9.97 -12.86 17.39
C ASN A 335 -10.50 -13.31 16.01
N TYR A 336 -9.91 -12.83 14.92
CA TYR A 336 -10.37 -13.15 13.56
C TYR A 336 -10.16 -14.64 13.21
N HIS A 337 -9.00 -15.21 13.58
CA HIS A 337 -8.74 -16.64 13.39
C HIS A 337 -9.65 -17.53 14.24
N SER A 338 -10.22 -17.04 15.35
CA SER A 338 -11.21 -17.82 16.11
C SER A 338 -12.48 -18.13 15.29
N VAL A 339 -12.90 -17.21 14.40
CA VAL A 339 -14.01 -17.42 13.47
C VAL A 339 -13.63 -18.45 12.39
N TRP A 340 -12.39 -18.37 11.87
CA TRP A 340 -11.85 -19.38 10.96
C TRP A 340 -11.80 -20.77 11.63
N ARG A 341 -11.44 -20.85 12.91
CA ARG A 341 -11.46 -22.11 13.69
C ARG A 341 -12.86 -22.64 13.99
N GLN A 342 -13.90 -21.80 13.94
CA GLN A 342 -15.30 -22.18 14.15
C GLN A 342 -15.93 -22.79 12.90
N TYR A 343 -15.67 -22.23 11.72
CA TYR A 343 -16.32 -22.61 10.46
C TYR A 343 -15.39 -23.20 9.40
N GLY A 344 -14.08 -23.17 9.62
CA GLY A 344 -13.08 -23.40 8.59
C GLY A 344 -12.86 -22.21 7.63
N PHE A 345 -13.62 -21.12 7.78
CA PHE A 345 -13.61 -19.95 6.90
C PHE A 345 -14.12 -18.69 7.65
N THR A 346 -13.77 -17.49 7.19
CA THR A 346 -14.39 -16.23 7.66
C THR A 346 -15.59 -15.87 6.76
N PRO A 347 -16.83 -15.74 7.29
CA PRO A 347 -17.98 -15.30 6.51
C PRO A 347 -17.89 -13.79 6.20
N GLU A 348 -18.52 -13.34 5.12
CA GLU A 348 -18.62 -11.91 4.74
C GLU A 348 -19.08 -11.02 5.90
N VAL A 349 -20.01 -11.49 6.74
CA VAL A 349 -20.39 -10.82 7.99
C VAL A 349 -20.61 -11.84 9.12
N TYR A 350 -19.94 -11.60 10.25
CA TYR A 350 -20.07 -12.35 11.51
C TYR A 350 -20.68 -11.45 12.59
N ASN A 351 -21.72 -11.92 13.27
CA ASN A 351 -22.44 -11.16 14.29
C ASN A 351 -21.82 -11.38 15.68
N LEU A 352 -21.21 -10.33 16.24
CA LEU A 352 -20.50 -10.39 17.53
C LEU A 352 -21.43 -10.60 18.73
N GLY A 353 -22.73 -10.29 18.58
CA GLY A 353 -23.74 -10.47 19.62
C GLY A 353 -24.31 -11.89 19.70
N THR A 354 -24.27 -12.67 18.61
CA THR A 354 -24.74 -14.07 18.59
C THR A 354 -23.62 -15.10 18.48
N GLY A 355 -22.45 -14.73 17.94
CA GLY A 355 -21.38 -15.67 17.62
C GLY A 355 -21.62 -16.46 16.33
N GLU A 356 -22.41 -15.90 15.41
CA GLU A 356 -22.89 -16.61 14.20
C GLU A 356 -22.65 -15.84 12.90
N ALA A 357 -22.49 -16.59 11.80
CA ALA A 357 -22.48 -16.03 10.45
C ALA A 357 -23.85 -15.41 10.09
N SER A 358 -23.84 -14.21 9.53
CA SER A 358 -25.06 -13.50 9.13
C SER A 358 -25.76 -14.21 7.98
N SER A 359 -27.04 -14.58 8.14
CA SER A 359 -27.79 -15.44 7.20
C SER A 359 -28.25 -14.77 5.89
N SER A 360 -27.55 -13.72 5.47
CA SER A 360 -27.61 -13.13 4.13
C SER A 360 -26.24 -12.76 3.56
N ARG A 361 -25.17 -12.98 4.34
CA ARG A 361 -23.75 -12.70 4.04
C ARG A 361 -22.89 -13.76 4.74
N GLU A 362 -23.29 -15.02 4.59
CA GLU A 362 -22.66 -16.20 5.21
C GLU A 362 -21.55 -16.84 4.37
N SER A 363 -21.26 -16.30 3.18
CA SER A 363 -20.29 -16.83 2.22
C SER A 363 -18.83 -16.45 2.54
N TYR A 364 -17.89 -17.18 1.95
CA TYR A 364 -16.47 -16.84 1.87
C TYR A 364 -16.02 -16.99 0.40
N PRO A 365 -15.83 -15.88 -0.34
CA PRO A 365 -15.50 -15.91 -1.76
C PRO A 365 -13.99 -16.06 -2.04
N LEU A 366 -13.29 -16.93 -1.28
CA LEU A 366 -11.86 -17.21 -1.41
C LEU A 366 -10.91 -16.05 -1.08
N ARG A 367 -11.35 -15.14 -0.19
CA ARG A 367 -10.68 -13.88 0.17
C ARG A 367 -9.28 -14.03 0.82
N PRO A 368 -8.38 -13.05 0.60
CA PRO A 368 -7.00 -13.08 1.08
C PRO A 368 -6.74 -12.36 2.42
N GLU A 369 -7.60 -11.45 2.88
CA GLU A 369 -7.17 -10.40 3.82
C GLU A 369 -6.67 -10.96 5.17
N LEU A 370 -7.20 -12.12 5.59
CA LEU A 370 -6.72 -12.84 6.77
C LEU A 370 -5.30 -13.42 6.57
N ILE A 371 -5.00 -13.97 5.40
CA ILE A 371 -3.67 -14.52 5.10
C ILE A 371 -2.63 -13.43 4.77
N GLU A 372 -3.04 -12.28 4.20
CA GLU A 372 -2.19 -11.08 4.11
C GLU A 372 -1.65 -10.71 5.50
N SER A 373 -2.56 -10.50 6.47
CA SER A 373 -2.20 -10.14 7.84
C SER A 373 -1.33 -11.19 8.54
N ILE A 374 -1.64 -12.48 8.36
CA ILE A 374 -0.82 -13.58 8.92
C ILE A 374 0.59 -13.58 8.30
N MET A 375 0.71 -13.33 7.00
CA MET A 375 1.99 -13.23 6.30
C MET A 375 2.83 -12.07 6.85
N TYR A 376 2.29 -10.85 6.89
CA TYR A 376 3.00 -9.68 7.43
C TYR A 376 3.38 -9.85 8.91
N LEU A 377 2.46 -10.33 9.75
CA LEU A 377 2.76 -10.56 11.17
C LEU A 377 3.80 -11.65 11.37
N TYR A 378 3.86 -12.68 10.52
CA TYR A 378 4.90 -13.70 10.61
C TYR A 378 6.26 -13.14 10.19
N ARG A 379 6.31 -12.25 9.19
CA ARG A 379 7.55 -11.59 8.78
C ARG A 379 8.18 -10.73 9.88
N ASP A 380 7.36 -10.02 10.65
CA ASP A 380 7.76 -9.22 11.81
C ASP A 380 8.07 -10.08 13.05
N THR A 381 7.08 -10.81 13.57
CA THR A 381 7.15 -11.49 14.88
C THR A 381 7.88 -12.83 14.86
N ARG A 382 7.86 -13.53 13.72
CA ARG A 382 8.28 -14.94 13.56
C ARG A 382 7.56 -15.95 14.46
N ASP A 383 6.39 -15.61 15.01
CA ASP A 383 5.64 -16.53 15.87
C ASP A 383 5.15 -17.78 15.07
N PRO A 384 5.52 -19.02 15.46
CA PRO A 384 5.09 -20.23 14.77
C PRO A 384 3.57 -20.47 14.81
N ILE A 385 2.79 -19.79 15.67
CA ILE A 385 1.33 -19.89 15.63
C ILE A 385 0.75 -19.36 14.31
N LEU A 386 1.41 -18.40 13.68
CA LEU A 386 0.99 -17.81 12.40
C LEU A 386 1.19 -18.80 11.24
N LEU A 387 2.22 -19.65 11.29
CA LEU A 387 2.36 -20.79 10.37
C LEU A 387 1.22 -21.81 10.54
N GLN A 388 0.75 -22.02 11.78
CA GLN A 388 -0.42 -22.88 12.04
C GLN A 388 -1.72 -22.25 11.54
N MET A 389 -1.91 -20.92 11.66
CA MET A 389 -3.06 -20.24 11.05
C MET A 389 -3.05 -20.36 9.52
N GLY A 390 -1.89 -20.16 8.90
CA GLY A 390 -1.72 -20.34 7.45
C GLY A 390 -1.97 -21.78 6.98
N GLU A 391 -1.55 -22.79 7.77
CA GLU A 391 -1.89 -24.18 7.43
C GLU A 391 -3.38 -24.46 7.65
N ASP A 392 -4.01 -23.96 8.71
CA ASP A 392 -5.46 -24.09 8.92
C ASP A 392 -6.25 -23.49 7.72
N ILE A 393 -5.80 -22.37 7.16
CA ILE A 393 -6.36 -21.76 5.93
C ILE A 393 -6.15 -22.67 4.71
N LEU A 394 -4.90 -23.11 4.46
CA LEU A 394 -4.56 -24.01 3.34
C LEU A 394 -5.36 -25.31 3.39
N ARG A 395 -5.54 -25.90 4.58
CA ARG A 395 -6.29 -27.16 4.79
C ARG A 395 -7.77 -26.98 4.49
N SER A 396 -8.40 -25.90 4.96
CA SER A 396 -9.80 -25.57 4.63
C SER A 396 -10.02 -25.41 3.12
N ILE A 397 -9.18 -24.64 2.43
CA ILE A 397 -9.33 -24.38 1.00
C ILE A 397 -9.10 -25.66 0.17
N GLN A 398 -8.07 -26.45 0.48
CA GLN A 398 -7.82 -27.74 -0.19
C GLN A 398 -8.95 -28.75 0.05
N HIS A 399 -9.54 -28.79 1.25
CA HIS A 399 -10.60 -29.75 1.59
C HIS A 399 -11.95 -29.33 1.02
N SER A 400 -12.40 -28.11 1.34
CA SER A 400 -13.79 -27.70 1.14
C SER A 400 -14.00 -26.83 -0.10
N ALA A 401 -13.02 -26.06 -0.59
CA ALA A 401 -13.22 -25.21 -1.76
C ALA A 401 -12.90 -25.90 -3.09
N ARG A 402 -11.90 -26.80 -3.14
CA ARG A 402 -11.39 -27.42 -4.38
C ARG A 402 -12.47 -28.11 -5.23
N THR A 403 -12.35 -28.03 -6.55
CA THR A 403 -13.20 -28.71 -7.55
C THR A 403 -12.33 -29.42 -8.61
N PRO A 404 -12.91 -30.19 -9.54
CA PRO A 404 -12.18 -30.73 -10.69
C PRO A 404 -11.63 -29.66 -11.66
N CYS A 405 -12.17 -28.44 -11.61
CA CYS A 405 -11.92 -27.34 -12.56
C CYS A 405 -11.58 -26.03 -11.81
N GLY A 406 -10.75 -26.10 -10.76
CA GLY A 406 -10.35 -24.94 -9.95
C GLY A 406 -10.75 -25.04 -8.47
N TYR A 407 -11.10 -23.91 -7.87
CA TYR A 407 -11.59 -23.77 -6.48
C TYR A 407 -12.82 -22.88 -6.46
N ALA A 408 -13.85 -23.28 -5.71
CA ALA A 408 -15.14 -22.59 -5.67
C ALA A 408 -15.31 -21.74 -4.42
N THR A 409 -15.91 -20.55 -4.58
CA THR A 409 -16.52 -19.79 -3.48
C THR A 409 -17.35 -20.68 -2.57
N ILE A 410 -17.12 -20.57 -1.26
CA ILE A 410 -17.96 -21.20 -0.25
C ILE A 410 -19.17 -20.30 -0.06
N LYS A 411 -20.36 -20.77 -0.45
CA LYS A 411 -21.59 -19.99 -0.39
C LYS A 411 -22.15 -19.87 1.04
N ASP A 412 -21.75 -20.77 1.93
CA ASP A 412 -22.09 -20.75 3.35
C ASP A 412 -21.03 -21.51 4.16
N VAL A 413 -20.40 -20.80 5.10
CA VAL A 413 -19.33 -21.35 5.94
C VAL A 413 -19.85 -22.39 6.95
N ARG A 414 -21.17 -22.55 7.14
CA ARG A 414 -21.80 -23.49 8.08
C ARG A 414 -22.00 -24.89 7.50
N ASP A 415 -22.23 -25.01 6.20
CA ASP A 415 -22.51 -26.29 5.50
C ASP A 415 -21.52 -26.59 4.35
N HIS A 416 -20.63 -25.64 4.02
CA HIS A 416 -19.64 -25.68 2.94
C HIS A 416 -20.24 -25.90 1.53
N ARG A 417 -21.51 -25.54 1.32
CA ARG A 417 -22.14 -25.55 -0.01
C ARG A 417 -21.42 -24.56 -0.93
N LYS A 418 -21.11 -24.97 -2.16
CA LYS A 418 -20.32 -24.20 -3.13
C LYS A 418 -21.18 -23.27 -3.98
N GLU A 419 -20.57 -22.17 -4.44
CA GLU A 419 -21.06 -21.30 -5.50
C GLU A 419 -20.16 -21.42 -6.73
N ASP A 420 -20.72 -21.25 -7.93
CA ASP A 420 -20.03 -21.46 -9.20
C ASP A 420 -19.22 -20.23 -9.63
N ARG A 421 -18.26 -19.82 -8.80
CA ARG A 421 -17.35 -18.68 -9.05
C ARG A 421 -15.97 -18.93 -8.46
N MET A 422 -14.93 -18.47 -9.17
CA MET A 422 -13.55 -18.33 -8.70
C MET A 422 -13.06 -16.95 -9.13
N GLU A 423 -12.90 -16.05 -8.17
CA GLU A 423 -12.50 -14.66 -8.40
C GLU A 423 -10.98 -14.57 -8.69
N SER A 424 -10.54 -13.54 -9.42
CA SER A 424 -9.15 -13.42 -9.87
C SER A 424 -8.15 -13.29 -8.70
N PHE A 425 -8.53 -12.57 -7.64
CA PHE A 425 -7.76 -12.44 -6.39
C PHE A 425 -7.45 -13.77 -5.70
N PHE A 426 -8.15 -14.87 -5.99
CA PHE A 426 -7.74 -16.16 -5.45
C PHE A 426 -6.34 -16.56 -5.94
N LEU A 427 -6.03 -16.26 -7.21
CA LEU A 427 -4.71 -16.46 -7.81
C LEU A 427 -3.75 -15.31 -7.48
N ALA A 428 -4.18 -14.05 -7.62
CA ALA A 428 -3.33 -12.89 -7.36
C ALA A 428 -2.95 -12.74 -5.88
N GLU A 429 -3.82 -13.11 -4.94
CA GLU A 429 -3.65 -12.76 -3.53
C GLU A 429 -3.59 -13.97 -2.61
N THR A 430 -4.67 -14.76 -2.55
CA THR A 430 -4.81 -15.81 -1.53
C THR A 430 -3.71 -16.87 -1.68
N THR A 431 -3.42 -17.33 -2.91
CA THR A 431 -2.27 -18.20 -3.16
C THR A 431 -0.92 -17.51 -3.04
N LYS A 432 -0.82 -16.20 -3.35
CA LYS A 432 0.43 -15.43 -3.25
C LYS A 432 0.87 -15.26 -1.80
N TYR A 433 -0.02 -14.83 -0.90
CA TYR A 433 0.27 -14.68 0.52
C TYR A 433 0.46 -16.02 1.24
N LEU A 434 -0.32 -17.07 0.91
CA LEU A 434 -0.06 -18.43 1.39
C LEU A 434 1.35 -18.91 0.98
N TYR A 435 1.74 -18.68 -0.27
CA TYR A 435 3.05 -19.07 -0.77
C TYR A 435 4.18 -18.28 -0.08
N LEU A 436 4.05 -16.96 0.04
CA LEU A 436 5.04 -16.09 0.69
C LEU A 436 5.20 -16.35 2.19
N LEU A 437 4.14 -16.79 2.89
CA LEU A 437 4.23 -17.24 4.28
C LEU A 437 5.12 -18.49 4.40
N PHE A 438 5.02 -19.43 3.45
CA PHE A 438 5.77 -20.68 3.44
C PHE A 438 7.08 -20.64 2.61
N ASP A 439 7.40 -19.51 1.97
CA ASP A 439 8.66 -19.29 1.25
C ASP A 439 9.48 -18.17 1.93
N PRO A 440 9.98 -18.38 3.17
CA PRO A 440 10.60 -17.31 3.97
C PRO A 440 11.91 -16.75 3.36
N ASP A 441 12.49 -17.46 2.40
CA ASP A 441 13.71 -17.09 1.67
C ASP A 441 13.42 -16.42 0.30
N ASN A 442 12.15 -16.17 -0.06
CA ASN A 442 11.77 -15.58 -1.35
C ASN A 442 12.38 -14.18 -1.55
N PHE A 443 12.65 -13.78 -2.80
CA PHE A 443 13.27 -12.48 -3.11
C PHE A 443 12.42 -11.28 -2.66
N ILE A 444 11.09 -11.43 -2.64
CA ILE A 444 10.13 -10.46 -2.08
C ILE A 444 10.47 -10.08 -0.62
N HIS A 445 11.09 -11.00 0.12
CA HIS A 445 11.42 -10.84 1.53
C HIS A 445 12.78 -10.19 1.81
N ASN A 446 13.46 -9.66 0.79
CA ASN A 446 14.75 -8.97 0.92
C ASN A 446 14.65 -7.69 1.78
N PRO A 447 15.38 -7.57 2.92
CA PRO A 447 15.22 -6.46 3.86
C PRO A 447 16.21 -5.31 3.63
N GLY A 448 16.47 -4.93 2.38
CA GLY A 448 17.40 -3.86 2.04
C GLY A 448 18.88 -4.26 2.09
N VAL A 449 19.20 -5.55 1.92
CA VAL A 449 20.56 -6.10 2.15
C VAL A 449 21.31 -6.40 0.85
N HIS A 450 20.59 -6.78 -0.21
CA HIS A 450 21.17 -7.07 -1.53
C HIS A 450 20.48 -6.21 -2.58
N GLY A 451 21.23 -5.57 -3.48
CA GLY A 451 20.68 -4.83 -4.63
C GLY A 451 21.42 -5.16 -5.93
N THR A 452 20.71 -5.06 -7.05
CA THR A 452 21.25 -5.23 -8.40
C THR A 452 21.47 -3.85 -9.01
N VAL A 453 22.70 -3.52 -9.44
CA VAL A 453 22.95 -2.29 -10.21
C VAL A 453 22.72 -2.54 -11.70
N ILE A 454 21.90 -1.69 -12.32
CA ILE A 454 21.66 -1.68 -13.77
C ILE A 454 22.10 -0.35 -14.38
N ASN A 455 22.44 -0.36 -15.66
CA ASN A 455 22.73 0.85 -16.42
C ASN A 455 21.52 1.23 -17.28
N THR A 456 20.95 2.41 -17.04
CA THR A 456 19.83 2.98 -17.82
C THR A 456 20.32 4.17 -18.66
N PRO A 457 19.53 4.67 -19.63
CA PRO A 457 19.82 5.93 -20.32
C PRO A 457 19.92 7.15 -19.38
N ASN A 458 19.31 7.07 -18.19
CA ASN A 458 19.28 8.14 -17.18
C ASN A 458 20.46 8.05 -16.19
N GLY A 459 21.26 6.97 -16.24
CA GLY A 459 22.35 6.69 -15.31
C GLY A 459 22.27 5.31 -14.66
N GLU A 460 23.11 5.09 -13.65
CA GLU A 460 23.04 3.89 -12.81
C GLU A 460 21.77 3.89 -11.95
N CYS A 461 21.12 2.74 -11.87
CA CYS A 461 19.87 2.50 -11.15
C CYS A 461 20.07 1.28 -10.26
N VAL A 462 19.55 1.33 -9.03
CA VAL A 462 19.50 0.18 -8.12
C VAL A 462 18.10 -0.40 -8.18
N VAL A 463 18.01 -1.70 -8.41
CA VAL A 463 16.76 -2.48 -8.36
C VAL A 463 16.93 -3.66 -7.41
N ASP A 464 15.84 -4.36 -7.11
CA ASP A 464 15.82 -5.57 -6.29
C ASP A 464 16.23 -5.40 -4.83
N LEU A 465 16.42 -4.15 -4.36
CA LEU A 465 16.86 -3.88 -2.99
C LEU A 465 15.89 -4.42 -1.93
N GLY A 466 14.63 -4.62 -2.31
CA GLY A 466 13.62 -5.31 -1.53
C GLY A 466 12.58 -4.36 -0.96
N GLY A 467 12.11 -4.63 0.26
CA GLY A 467 11.11 -3.79 0.94
C GLY A 467 9.83 -3.56 0.12
N TYR A 468 9.48 -4.50 -0.75
CA TYR A 468 8.39 -4.39 -1.73
C TYR A 468 7.07 -3.97 -1.05
N VAL A 469 6.45 -2.92 -1.58
CA VAL A 469 5.12 -2.47 -1.14
C VAL A 469 4.08 -3.11 -2.05
N PHE A 470 3.13 -3.81 -1.44
CA PHE A 470 2.02 -4.45 -2.13
C PHE A 470 0.89 -3.44 -2.32
N ASN A 471 0.24 -3.42 -3.47
CA ASN A 471 -1.06 -2.76 -3.61
C ASN A 471 -2.18 -3.58 -2.92
N THR A 472 -3.44 -3.15 -3.00
CA THR A 472 -4.56 -3.82 -2.32
C THR A 472 -4.97 -5.15 -2.99
N GLU A 473 -4.59 -5.39 -4.24
CA GLU A 473 -4.77 -6.69 -4.95
C GLU A 473 -3.45 -7.51 -4.94
N ALA A 474 -2.67 -7.35 -3.87
CA ALA A 474 -1.38 -7.97 -3.62
C ALA A 474 -0.29 -7.81 -4.70
N HIS A 475 -0.32 -6.79 -5.55
CA HIS A 475 0.72 -6.56 -6.56
C HIS A 475 1.94 -5.84 -5.96
N PRO A 476 3.14 -6.47 -5.88
CA PRO A 476 4.32 -5.85 -5.29
C PRO A 476 4.99 -4.86 -6.24
N ILE A 477 5.33 -3.70 -5.71
CA ILE A 477 6.12 -2.65 -6.35
C ILE A 477 7.44 -2.50 -5.57
N ASP A 478 8.56 -2.48 -6.28
CA ASP A 478 9.87 -2.17 -5.71
C ASP A 478 10.00 -0.64 -5.58
N PRO A 479 10.12 -0.07 -4.36
CA PRO A 479 10.21 1.37 -4.22
C PRO A 479 11.50 1.94 -4.86
N THR A 480 12.61 1.19 -4.89
CA THR A 480 13.88 1.70 -5.45
C THR A 480 13.80 1.97 -6.95
N MET A 481 13.00 1.18 -7.67
CA MET A 481 12.80 1.34 -9.10
C MET A 481 12.10 2.66 -9.47
N LEU A 482 11.34 3.25 -8.53
CA LEU A 482 10.66 4.54 -8.73
C LEU A 482 11.64 5.73 -8.81
N TYR A 483 12.89 5.57 -8.36
CA TYR A 483 13.90 6.64 -8.37
C TYR A 483 14.74 6.67 -9.64
N CYS A 484 14.63 5.66 -10.50
CA CYS A 484 15.49 5.51 -11.68
C CYS A 484 15.07 6.37 -12.89
N CYS A 485 13.94 7.06 -12.80
CA CYS A 485 13.22 7.60 -13.95
C CYS A 485 12.94 9.11 -13.90
N HIS A 486 13.40 9.80 -12.86
CA HIS A 486 13.07 11.20 -12.61
C HIS A 486 14.25 12.15 -12.90
N GLU A 487 14.05 13.11 -13.81
CA GLU A 487 15.10 14.03 -14.29
C GLU A 487 15.77 14.88 -13.19
N ALA A 488 15.07 15.15 -12.08
CA ALA A 488 15.54 16.10 -11.07
C ALA A 488 16.71 15.60 -10.19
N ARG A 489 17.24 14.39 -10.44
CA ARG A 489 18.43 13.86 -9.76
C ARG A 489 19.59 13.73 -10.73
N GLN A 490 20.52 14.68 -10.65
CA GLN A 490 21.94 14.33 -10.78
C GLN A 490 22.17 13.15 -9.85
N GLY A 491 22.58 12.02 -10.42
CA GLY A 491 22.25 10.71 -9.86
C GLY A 491 22.71 10.50 -8.43
N ILE A 492 22.10 9.52 -7.76
CA ILE A 492 22.71 8.91 -6.58
C ILE A 492 24.12 8.47 -6.99
N ASN A 493 25.13 9.21 -6.54
CA ASN A 493 26.51 8.95 -6.90
C ASN A 493 26.94 7.71 -6.12
N ILE A 494 26.78 6.52 -6.71
CA ILE A 494 27.01 5.24 -6.04
C ILE A 494 28.45 5.15 -5.50
N SER A 495 29.42 5.77 -6.18
CA SER A 495 30.79 5.95 -5.66
C SER A 495 30.89 6.82 -4.41
N GLU A 496 30.02 7.82 -4.23
CA GLU A 496 29.96 8.71 -3.05
C GLU A 496 29.13 8.09 -1.92
N VAL A 497 28.07 7.34 -2.24
CA VAL A 497 27.36 6.44 -1.30
C VAL A 497 28.34 5.40 -0.73
N HIS A 498 29.10 4.73 -1.60
CA HIS A 498 30.13 3.78 -1.20
C HIS A 498 31.24 4.45 -0.39
N ARG A 499 31.58 5.71 -0.69
CA ARG A 499 32.53 6.51 0.10
C ARG A 499 32.01 6.86 1.49
N ILE A 500 30.74 7.26 1.61
CA ILE A 500 30.09 7.55 2.89
C ILE A 500 30.01 6.27 3.72
N TYR A 501 29.65 5.12 3.12
CA TYR A 501 29.70 3.84 3.83
C TYR A 501 31.12 3.41 4.21
N GLN A 502 32.13 3.62 3.37
CA GLN A 502 33.53 3.38 3.73
C GLN A 502 33.97 4.31 4.88
N MET A 503 33.60 5.58 4.87
CA MET A 503 33.89 6.54 5.94
C MET A 503 33.17 6.19 7.25
N LEU A 504 31.95 5.62 7.19
CA LEU A 504 31.23 5.13 8.36
C LEU A 504 31.85 3.82 8.89
N GLU A 505 32.26 2.89 8.02
CA GLU A 505 33.05 1.73 8.43
C GLU A 505 34.40 2.16 9.03
N GLU A 506 35.07 3.16 8.47
CA GLU A 506 36.31 3.73 9.05
C GLU A 506 36.04 4.40 10.38
N GLU A 507 34.99 5.23 10.54
CA GLU A 507 34.66 5.87 11.81
C GLU A 507 34.30 4.86 12.91
N ASP A 508 33.50 3.83 12.61
CA ASP A 508 33.14 2.84 13.62
C ASP A 508 34.29 1.87 13.92
N ASN A 509 35.16 1.53 12.94
CA ASN A 509 36.42 0.85 13.23
C ASN A 509 37.39 1.74 14.04
N ILE A 510 37.43 3.06 13.79
CA ILE A 510 38.23 4.01 14.58
C ILE A 510 37.67 4.13 16.00
N LYS A 511 36.34 4.16 16.21
CA LYS A 511 35.73 4.07 17.54
C LYS A 511 36.08 2.74 18.21
N PHE A 512 36.02 1.62 17.50
CA PHE A 512 36.33 0.30 18.04
C PHE A 512 37.80 0.21 18.47
N MET A 513 38.73 0.65 17.62
CA MET A 513 40.18 0.69 17.91
C MET A 513 40.53 1.66 19.06
N THR A 514 40.01 2.90 19.03
CA THR A 514 40.26 3.88 20.11
C THR A 514 39.63 3.50 21.44
N THR A 515 38.54 2.71 21.42
CA THR A 515 37.96 2.12 22.65
C THR A 515 38.83 0.96 23.17
N ILE A 516 39.47 0.19 22.29
CA ILE A 516 40.38 -0.92 22.66
C ILE A 516 41.69 -0.39 23.27
N GLU A 517 42.26 0.71 22.77
CA GLU A 517 43.46 1.32 23.38
C GLU A 517 43.18 1.99 24.75
N GLY A 518 41.92 2.15 25.13
CA GLY A 518 41.50 2.74 26.41
C GLY A 518 41.72 1.87 27.67
N SER A 519 42.35 0.70 27.59
CA SER A 519 42.46 -0.24 28.73
C SER A 519 43.77 -1.03 28.85
N ALA A 520 44.91 -0.36 28.65
CA ALA A 520 46.24 -0.91 28.99
C ALA A 520 47.01 -0.02 29.99
N LYS A 521 46.88 -0.30 31.30
CA LYS A 521 47.74 0.32 32.33
C LYS A 521 49.07 -0.43 32.46
N VAL A 522 50.09 0.00 31.71
CA VAL A 522 51.50 -0.29 32.02
C VAL A 522 52.30 1.03 31.92
N ALA A 523 53.20 1.27 32.87
CA ALA A 523 54.06 2.46 32.89
C ALA A 523 55.24 2.32 31.91
N PRO A 524 55.77 3.41 31.35
CA PRO A 524 56.79 3.36 30.31
C PRO A 524 58.17 2.98 30.85
N ASN A 525 58.98 2.32 30.01
CA ASN A 525 60.43 2.26 30.16
C ASN A 525 61.12 2.24 28.78
N GLU A 526 61.81 3.34 28.47
CA GLU A 526 63.09 3.47 27.74
C GLU A 526 63.31 2.79 26.35
N THR A 527 63.79 3.62 25.40
CA THR A 527 64.54 3.27 24.16
C THR A 527 63.83 2.49 23.04
N ALA A 528 64.19 2.61 21.75
CA ALA A 528 64.85 3.69 20.99
C ALA A 528 64.72 3.43 19.45
N GLU A 529 64.90 4.49 18.66
CA GLU A 529 65.51 4.50 17.30
C GLU A 529 65.00 3.60 16.14
N THR A 530 64.61 4.28 15.05
CA THR A 530 65.06 4.07 13.63
C THR A 530 64.44 3.02 12.66
N VAL A 531 63.96 3.57 11.51
CA VAL A 531 64.39 3.26 10.11
C VAL A 531 63.84 2.02 9.34
N GLN A 532 63.03 2.34 8.32
CA GLN A 532 63.00 1.87 6.91
C GLN A 532 62.84 0.39 6.47
N ASN A 533 62.02 0.28 5.40
CA ASN A 533 62.12 -0.56 4.19
C ASN A 533 61.81 -2.08 4.22
N GLU A 534 60.93 -2.44 3.27
CA GLU A 534 61.06 -3.50 2.25
C GLU A 534 61.70 -4.86 2.64
N THR A 535 60.93 -5.95 2.52
CA THR A 535 60.97 -6.81 1.31
C THR A 535 59.92 -7.92 1.34
N MET A 536 59.59 -8.49 0.17
CA MET A 536 58.85 -9.75 0.08
C MET A 536 59.79 -10.95 0.23
N LEU A 537 59.27 -12.07 0.76
CA LEU A 537 59.70 -13.40 0.30
C LEU A 537 58.56 -14.43 0.42
N ASN A 538 58.50 -15.37 -0.53
CA ASN A 538 57.54 -16.47 -0.55
C ASN A 538 58.00 -17.65 0.32
N THR A 539 57.05 -18.35 0.93
CA THR A 539 57.11 -19.82 1.13
C THR A 539 55.73 -20.42 0.93
N SER A 540 55.67 -21.61 0.33
CA SER A 540 54.45 -22.31 -0.06
C SER A 540 54.28 -23.61 0.71
N GLU A 541 53.03 -23.97 1.07
CA GLU A 541 52.39 -25.29 0.90
C GLU A 541 51.12 -25.41 1.76
N GLY A 542 50.23 -26.36 1.43
CA GLY A 542 49.06 -26.73 2.25
C GLY A 542 47.71 -26.41 1.61
N ALA A 543 47.13 -27.38 0.89
CA ALA A 543 45.85 -27.22 0.22
C ALA A 543 44.65 -27.64 1.08
N LYS A 544 43.52 -26.94 0.91
CA LYS A 544 42.21 -27.59 0.73
C LYS A 544 41.23 -26.66 0.02
N SER A 545 40.45 -27.23 -0.89
CA SER A 545 39.42 -26.50 -1.64
C SER A 545 38.13 -26.41 -0.82
N GLY A 546 37.62 -25.19 -0.66
CA GLY A 546 36.21 -24.92 -0.50
C GLY A 546 35.75 -24.10 -1.71
N THR A 547 34.63 -24.46 -2.33
CA THR A 547 34.04 -23.69 -3.43
C THR A 547 33.45 -22.39 -2.89
N VAL A 548 34.20 -21.30 -3.03
CA VAL A 548 33.64 -19.95 -2.96
C VAL A 548 32.82 -19.74 -4.23
N GLU A 549 31.51 -19.55 -4.08
CA GLU A 549 30.67 -19.07 -5.17
C GLU A 549 31.18 -17.68 -5.59
N LYS A 550 31.39 -17.48 -6.89
CA LYS A 550 31.71 -16.14 -7.40
C LYS A 550 30.48 -15.26 -7.19
N LEU A 551 30.58 -14.25 -6.33
CA LEU A 551 29.67 -13.11 -6.40
C LEU A 551 29.75 -12.53 -7.82
N ASP A 552 28.59 -12.24 -8.40
CA ASP A 552 28.51 -11.57 -9.69
C ASP A 552 28.89 -10.09 -9.51
N GLN A 553 29.56 -9.50 -10.50
CA GLN A 553 30.22 -8.19 -10.35
C GLN A 553 29.25 -7.00 -10.24
N ASN A 554 27.95 -7.25 -10.43
CA ASN A 554 26.88 -6.25 -10.39
C ASN A 554 26.03 -6.30 -9.09
N GLN A 555 26.34 -7.19 -8.14
CA GLN A 555 25.62 -7.30 -6.87
C GLN A 555 26.24 -6.41 -5.78
N VAL A 556 25.42 -5.56 -5.16
CA VAL A 556 25.81 -4.72 -4.02
C VAL A 556 25.27 -5.33 -2.73
N LEU A 557 26.15 -5.46 -1.72
CA LEU A 557 25.81 -5.87 -0.36
C LEU A 557 25.77 -4.64 0.55
N ILE A 558 24.66 -4.42 1.23
CA ILE A 558 24.51 -3.36 2.24
C ILE A 558 24.46 -4.00 3.63
N LYS A 559 25.46 -3.71 4.47
CA LYS A 559 25.48 -4.16 5.87
C LYS A 559 24.41 -3.40 6.66
N THR A 560 23.63 -4.15 7.44
CA THR A 560 22.33 -3.71 7.92
C THR A 560 22.03 -4.38 9.26
N GLU A 561 22.21 -3.67 10.37
CA GLU A 561 21.88 -4.20 11.70
C GLU A 561 20.37 -4.20 11.93
N THR A 562 19.83 -5.35 12.34
CA THR A 562 18.39 -5.59 12.52
C THR A 562 18.05 -5.67 14.01
N ARG A 563 16.90 -5.09 14.41
CA ARG A 563 16.39 -5.18 15.80
C ARG A 563 16.22 -6.64 16.27
N THR A 564 15.94 -7.54 15.33
CA THR A 564 16.09 -8.99 15.49
C THR A 564 17.50 -9.41 15.10
N GLY A 565 18.38 -9.56 16.10
CA GLY A 565 19.70 -10.17 15.89
C GLY A 565 19.54 -11.60 15.39
N TYR A 566 20.15 -11.95 14.26
CA TYR A 566 19.88 -13.21 13.57
C TYR A 566 20.24 -14.45 14.41
N VAL A 567 19.28 -15.37 14.46
CA VAL A 567 19.45 -16.78 14.82
C VAL A 567 19.95 -17.52 13.57
N ASN A 568 20.87 -18.47 13.72
CA ASN A 568 21.37 -19.26 12.59
C ASN A 568 20.30 -20.22 12.05
N ILE A 569 20.53 -20.77 10.84
CA ILE A 569 19.61 -21.68 10.13
C ILE A 569 19.33 -22.99 10.91
N ASP A 570 20.15 -23.32 11.91
CA ASP A 570 19.98 -24.46 12.82
C ASP A 570 19.16 -24.16 14.09
N GLY A 571 18.77 -22.90 14.32
CA GLY A 571 18.04 -22.45 15.51
C GLY A 571 18.91 -21.97 16.68
N THR A 572 20.23 -21.81 16.50
CA THR A 572 21.12 -21.26 17.54
C THR A 572 21.10 -19.74 17.60
N GLU A 573 20.91 -19.16 18.80
CA GLU A 573 21.18 -17.72 19.02
C GLU A 573 22.66 -17.44 18.71
N ARG A 574 22.94 -16.33 18.02
CA ARG A 574 24.29 -15.76 17.95
C ARG A 574 24.77 -15.43 19.37
N GLU A 575 25.97 -15.90 19.74
CA GLU A 575 26.47 -15.78 21.13
C GLU A 575 26.43 -14.32 21.62
N LYS A 576 25.70 -14.08 22.72
CA LYS A 576 25.63 -12.75 23.34
C LYS A 576 26.98 -12.38 23.96
N THR A 577 27.75 -11.56 23.26
CA THR A 577 28.97 -10.91 23.76
C THR A 577 28.66 -10.08 25.00
N LYS A 578 29.11 -10.57 26.16
CA LYS A 578 28.88 -9.92 27.46
C LYS A 578 29.72 -8.65 27.59
N ASN A 579 29.23 -7.51 27.07
CA ASN A 579 29.47 -6.14 27.61
C ASN A 579 28.80 -5.02 26.76
N GLU A 580 27.52 -5.16 26.41
CA GLU A 580 26.75 -4.07 25.78
C GLU A 580 25.69 -3.50 26.74
N SER A 581 26.04 -2.39 27.40
CA SER A 581 25.05 -1.46 27.96
C SER A 581 24.32 -0.76 26.82
N SER A 582 22.99 -0.72 26.83
CA SER A 582 22.26 -0.31 25.64
C SER A 582 22.44 1.18 25.31
N LEU A 583 22.47 1.52 24.02
CA LEU A 583 22.46 2.90 23.52
C LEU A 583 21.31 3.74 24.13
N ARG A 584 20.21 3.08 24.51
CA ARG A 584 19.03 3.68 25.16
C ARG A 584 19.34 4.31 26.52
N ASP A 585 20.34 3.78 27.23
CA ASP A 585 20.74 4.24 28.56
C ASP A 585 21.70 5.45 28.44
N ILE A 586 22.64 5.38 27.49
CA ILE A 586 23.55 6.49 27.14
C ILE A 586 22.77 7.73 26.68
N VAL A 587 21.70 7.53 25.90
CA VAL A 587 20.83 8.62 25.43
C VAL A 587 20.01 9.24 26.58
N LYS A 588 19.51 8.43 27.53
CA LYS A 588 18.79 8.94 28.71
C LYS A 588 19.64 9.89 29.55
N ASP A 589 20.88 9.52 29.86
CA ASP A 589 21.74 10.34 30.72
C ASP A 589 22.13 11.66 30.03
N ARG A 590 22.33 11.65 28.70
CA ARG A 590 22.56 12.89 27.93
C ARG A 590 21.36 13.83 27.92
N ILE A 591 20.13 13.32 27.80
CA ILE A 591 18.91 14.16 27.81
C ILE A 591 18.72 14.81 29.19
N ASN A 592 18.94 14.06 30.28
CA ASN A 592 18.89 14.59 31.65
C ASN A 592 19.96 15.67 31.92
N SER A 593 21.11 15.61 31.23
CA SER A 593 22.15 16.63 31.32
C SER A 593 21.77 17.97 30.66
N TYR A 594 20.86 17.98 29.70
CA TYR A 594 20.54 19.19 28.92
C TYR A 594 19.47 20.07 29.59
N TYR A 595 18.46 19.46 30.23
CA TYR A 595 17.32 20.19 30.79
C TYR A 595 17.57 20.92 32.12
N ASN A 596 18.71 20.67 32.79
CA ASN A 596 19.00 21.28 34.10
C ASN A 596 19.71 22.65 34.03
N ASN A 597 20.08 23.16 32.85
CA ASN A 597 20.93 24.35 32.69
C ASN A 597 20.30 25.51 31.90
N THR A 598 19.07 25.91 32.23
CA THR A 598 18.61 27.30 31.96
C THR A 598 17.46 27.72 32.88
N SER A 599 17.72 28.63 33.83
CA SER A 599 16.68 29.33 34.62
C SER A 599 17.24 30.58 35.31
N SER A 600 17.05 31.75 34.70
CA SER A 600 17.25 33.05 35.36
C SER A 600 16.44 34.15 34.65
N LYS A 601 15.56 34.81 35.41
CA LYS A 601 14.71 35.97 35.03
C LYS A 601 15.47 37.30 35.28
N PRO A 602 15.00 38.51 34.88
CA PRO A 602 13.88 39.19 35.59
C PRO A 602 12.97 40.16 34.77
N GLU A 603 12.08 40.83 35.52
CA GLU A 603 11.07 41.91 35.28
C GLU A 603 11.63 43.29 34.78
N ASN A 604 10.88 44.37 34.44
CA ASN A 604 9.44 44.73 34.25
C ASN A 604 9.26 46.12 33.52
N GLU A 605 8.02 46.45 33.07
CA GLU A 605 7.37 47.81 32.95
C GLU A 605 8.02 48.92 32.04
N ASP A 606 7.35 49.96 31.48
CA ASP A 606 5.95 50.46 31.53
C ASP A 606 5.56 51.39 30.32
N GLU A 607 4.25 51.69 30.14
CA GLU A 607 3.56 52.88 29.50
C GLU A 607 3.99 53.50 28.10
N LEU A 608 3.19 54.24 27.27
CA LEU A 608 1.75 54.56 27.13
C LEU A 608 1.35 55.15 25.72
N ALA A 609 0.12 54.82 25.26
CA ALA A 609 -0.95 55.70 24.69
C ALA A 609 -1.10 56.22 23.21
N PHE A 610 -2.41 56.31 22.86
CA PHE A 610 -3.17 57.22 21.94
C PHE A 610 -3.49 56.91 20.45
N SER A 611 -4.63 57.47 20.03
CA SER A 611 -5.48 57.22 18.84
C SER A 611 -5.56 58.48 17.92
N SER A 612 -6.41 58.69 16.88
CA SER A 612 -7.75 58.19 16.47
C SER A 612 -8.17 58.68 15.06
N ASP A 613 -9.16 58.04 14.41
CA ASP A 613 -10.26 58.66 13.61
C ASP A 613 -9.97 59.47 12.28
N ASN A 614 -10.88 59.66 11.29
CA ASN A 614 -12.09 58.93 10.81
C ASN A 614 -12.58 59.46 9.41
N ASN A 615 -13.55 58.75 8.78
CA ASN A 615 -14.58 59.22 7.79
C ASN A 615 -14.34 59.52 6.27
N THR A 616 -15.44 59.30 5.51
CA THR A 616 -15.77 59.50 4.06
C THR A 616 -16.71 60.74 3.85
N PRO A 617 -17.40 61.11 2.70
CA PRO A 617 -17.79 60.37 1.46
C PRO A 617 -17.84 61.19 0.10
N THR A 618 -18.81 60.88 -0.80
CA THR A 618 -18.88 61.06 -2.28
C THR A 618 -19.88 62.10 -2.86
N THR A 619 -19.77 62.49 -4.16
CA THR A 619 -20.88 62.96 -5.05
C THR A 619 -20.57 62.85 -6.58
N GLN A 620 -21.39 63.47 -7.47
CA GLN A 620 -21.93 62.95 -8.76
C GLN A 620 -22.20 64.07 -9.82
N PHE A 621 -22.41 63.76 -11.12
CA PHE A 621 -23.02 64.66 -12.16
C PHE A 621 -23.75 63.91 -13.32
N ASP A 622 -24.70 64.58 -14.01
CA ASP A 622 -25.80 64.04 -14.88
C ASP A 622 -26.27 65.10 -15.95
N VAL A 623 -27.19 64.96 -16.95
CA VAL A 623 -28.08 63.86 -17.45
C VAL A 623 -28.41 63.89 -19.01
N ASP A 624 -29.57 64.43 -19.44
CA ASP A 624 -30.17 64.79 -20.77
C ASP A 624 -30.46 63.72 -21.90
N ASP A 625 -31.14 64.02 -23.05
CA ASP A 625 -32.60 64.26 -23.38
C ASP A 625 -32.80 64.33 -24.96
N ILE A 626 -33.91 64.31 -25.77
CA ILE A 626 -35.42 64.16 -25.82
C ILE A 626 -35.83 63.51 -27.22
N ILE A 627 -37.11 63.09 -27.45
CA ILE A 627 -37.99 63.17 -28.70
C ILE A 627 -38.71 61.84 -29.13
N VAL A 628 -40.03 61.90 -29.44
CA VAL A 628 -40.95 60.78 -29.84
C VAL A 628 -42.09 61.27 -30.78
N PRO A 629 -42.54 60.53 -31.83
CA PRO A 629 -44.00 60.34 -32.05
C PRO A 629 -44.53 59.10 -32.86
N GLN A 630 -45.63 58.48 -32.35
CA GLN A 630 -46.78 57.87 -33.07
C GLN A 630 -46.70 56.47 -33.75
N ASN A 631 -47.85 55.76 -33.77
CA ASN A 631 -48.18 54.42 -34.33
C ASN A 631 -49.16 54.55 -35.54
N PRO A 632 -49.71 53.50 -36.21
CA PRO A 632 -49.56 52.02 -36.14
C PRO A 632 -49.08 51.45 -37.53
N PRO A 633 -49.31 50.18 -38.02
CA PRO A 633 -49.98 48.97 -37.48
C PRO A 633 -49.16 47.65 -37.65
N GLU A 634 -49.84 46.49 -37.77
CA GLU A 634 -49.24 45.13 -37.76
C GLU A 634 -49.13 44.45 -39.15
N GLN A 635 -48.07 43.66 -39.33
CA GLN A 635 -48.09 42.37 -40.04
C GLN A 635 -47.19 41.36 -39.30
N LEU A 636 -47.59 40.09 -39.22
CA LEU A 636 -46.76 39.04 -38.59
C LEU A 636 -45.54 38.71 -39.44
N GLN A 637 -44.38 38.60 -38.80
CA GLN A 637 -43.16 38.02 -39.36
C GLN A 637 -42.52 37.05 -38.36
N THR A 638 -41.77 36.08 -38.89
CA THR A 638 -41.05 35.05 -38.11
C THR A 638 -40.00 35.66 -37.17
N PRO A 639 -39.67 35.02 -36.03
CA PRO A 639 -38.72 35.58 -35.08
C PRO A 639 -37.33 35.78 -35.67
N SER A 640 -36.86 37.03 -35.74
CA SER A 640 -35.45 37.33 -35.99
C SER A 640 -34.58 36.85 -34.82
N GLU A 641 -33.38 36.34 -35.11
CA GLU A 641 -32.40 35.87 -34.14
C GLU A 641 -32.09 36.90 -33.03
N THR A 642 -32.24 38.20 -33.32
CA THR A 642 -32.03 39.28 -32.35
C THR A 642 -32.96 39.16 -31.14
N LYS A 643 -34.24 38.78 -31.33
CA LYS A 643 -35.20 38.67 -30.22
C LYS A 643 -34.87 37.50 -29.28
N ALA A 644 -34.26 36.43 -29.77
CA ALA A 644 -33.77 35.35 -28.91
C ALA A 644 -32.63 35.85 -28.01
N LYS A 645 -31.69 36.63 -28.56
CA LYS A 645 -30.55 37.23 -27.85
C LYS A 645 -30.98 38.29 -26.83
N GLU A 646 -32.06 39.05 -27.09
CA GLU A 646 -32.63 39.99 -26.12
C GLU A 646 -33.40 39.29 -25.00
N THR A 647 -34.20 38.27 -25.32
CA THR A 647 -34.89 37.45 -24.31
C THR A 647 -33.90 36.80 -23.35
N PHE A 648 -32.74 36.36 -23.87
CA PHE A 648 -31.63 35.83 -23.09
C PHE A 648 -31.16 36.81 -21.99
N LYS A 649 -31.07 38.11 -22.27
CA LYS A 649 -30.63 39.13 -21.29
C LYS A 649 -31.64 39.38 -20.16
N ILE A 650 -32.89 38.95 -20.32
CA ILE A 650 -33.99 39.17 -19.37
C ILE A 650 -34.10 38.03 -18.34
N LEU A 651 -33.49 36.86 -18.62
CA LEU A 651 -33.41 35.76 -17.65
C LEU A 651 -32.57 36.17 -16.41
N PRO A 652 -32.91 35.68 -15.20
CA PRO A 652 -32.00 35.73 -14.05
C PRO A 652 -30.63 35.15 -14.42
N LYS A 653 -29.54 35.73 -13.91
CA LYS A 653 -28.18 35.38 -14.37
C LYS A 653 -27.88 33.87 -14.31
N VAL A 654 -28.31 33.20 -13.24
CA VAL A 654 -28.25 31.72 -13.08
C VAL A 654 -28.83 30.96 -14.28
N LEU A 655 -29.93 31.44 -14.88
CA LEU A 655 -30.55 30.82 -16.05
C LEU A 655 -29.87 31.24 -17.37
N GLN A 656 -29.23 32.41 -17.44
CA GLN A 656 -28.35 32.75 -18.56
C GLN A 656 -27.10 31.88 -18.55
N ASP A 657 -26.49 31.71 -17.38
CA ASP A 657 -25.30 30.88 -17.17
C ASP A 657 -25.62 29.40 -17.44
N PHE A 658 -26.81 28.91 -17.04
CA PHE A 658 -27.29 27.57 -17.38
C PHE A 658 -27.50 27.35 -18.88
N LEU A 659 -28.11 28.30 -19.60
CA LEU A 659 -28.35 28.18 -21.04
C LEU A 659 -27.12 28.47 -21.91
N ASN A 660 -26.14 29.23 -21.40
CA ASN A 660 -24.82 29.40 -22.02
C ASN A 660 -23.83 28.29 -21.64
N SER A 661 -24.12 27.49 -20.61
CA SER A 661 -23.32 26.30 -20.32
C SER A 661 -23.49 25.30 -21.46
N ASP A 662 -22.38 24.97 -22.12
CA ASP A 662 -22.38 24.07 -23.28
C ASP A 662 -22.45 22.60 -22.83
N TRP A 663 -23.47 22.28 -22.04
CA TRP A 663 -23.64 20.98 -21.36
C TRP A 663 -23.78 19.80 -22.34
N LYS A 664 -24.10 20.08 -23.61
CA LYS A 664 -24.13 19.09 -24.70
C LYS A 664 -22.76 18.82 -25.30
N SER A 665 -21.75 19.59 -24.92
CA SER A 665 -20.36 19.49 -25.36
C SER A 665 -19.41 19.82 -24.20
N LYS A 666 -19.41 18.99 -23.15
CA LYS A 666 -18.15 18.77 -22.40
C LYS A 666 -17.12 18.34 -23.46
N SER A 667 -16.10 19.17 -23.68
CA SER A 667 -14.94 18.76 -24.48
C SER A 667 -14.39 17.46 -23.90
N LYS A 668 -13.87 16.56 -24.77
CA LYS A 668 -13.23 15.31 -24.31
C LYS A 668 -12.23 15.69 -23.22
N CYS A 669 -12.33 15.04 -22.06
CA CYS A 669 -11.56 15.43 -20.89
C CYS A 669 -10.07 15.46 -21.24
N GLU A 670 -9.45 16.62 -21.04
CA GLU A 670 -8.08 16.90 -21.44
C GLU A 670 -7.21 16.92 -20.16
N PRO A 671 -6.38 15.88 -19.93
CA PRO A 671 -5.70 15.71 -18.65
C PRO A 671 -4.84 16.90 -18.23
N GLN A 672 -4.16 17.54 -19.18
CA GLN A 672 -3.36 18.73 -18.94
C GLN A 672 -4.21 19.89 -18.37
N HIS A 673 -5.38 20.15 -18.94
CA HIS A 673 -6.30 21.17 -18.41
C HIS A 673 -6.89 20.77 -17.04
N MET A 674 -7.05 19.48 -16.75
CA MET A 674 -7.42 19.02 -15.39
C MET A 674 -6.30 19.32 -14.38
N LEU A 675 -5.06 18.97 -14.70
CA LEU A 675 -3.89 19.17 -13.85
C LEU A 675 -3.64 20.66 -13.58
N GLU A 676 -3.67 21.49 -14.62
CA GLU A 676 -3.57 22.94 -14.50
C GLU A 676 -4.69 23.53 -13.65
N ARG A 677 -5.92 23.03 -13.79
CA ARG A 677 -7.06 23.43 -12.96
C ARG A 677 -6.86 23.05 -11.49
N ILE A 678 -6.43 21.82 -11.18
CA ILE A 678 -6.15 21.38 -9.81
C ILE A 678 -5.09 22.28 -9.16
N ARG A 679 -3.95 22.48 -9.84
CA ARG A 679 -2.84 23.33 -9.37
C ARG A 679 -3.25 24.79 -9.18
N LYS A 680 -4.09 25.33 -10.08
CA LYS A 680 -4.53 26.75 -10.07
C LYS A 680 -5.66 27.04 -9.09
N GLU A 681 -6.64 26.13 -8.96
CA GLU A 681 -7.75 26.27 -8.00
C GLU A 681 -7.27 26.04 -6.57
N LYS A 682 -6.26 25.18 -6.37
CA LYS A 682 -5.70 24.80 -5.06
C LYS A 682 -6.81 24.52 -4.03
N ARG A 683 -7.70 23.61 -4.40
CA ARG A 683 -8.97 23.28 -3.71
C ARG A 683 -8.80 22.96 -2.23
N TYR A 684 -7.67 22.37 -1.88
CA TYR A 684 -7.31 21.95 -0.53
C TYR A 684 -5.99 22.64 -0.11
N PRO A 685 -5.86 23.04 1.16
CA PRO A 685 -4.58 23.49 1.70
C PRO A 685 -3.57 22.34 1.68
N ASN A 686 -2.28 22.67 1.63
CA ASN A 686 -1.22 21.67 1.86
C ASN A 686 -1.38 21.09 3.27
N HIS A 687 -1.13 19.79 3.43
CA HIS A 687 -1.03 19.17 4.74
C HIS A 687 0.14 19.80 5.54
N PRO A 688 0.00 20.06 6.86
CA PRO A 688 1.04 20.74 7.64
C PRO A 688 2.31 19.89 7.90
N ASP A 689 2.25 18.59 7.59
CA ASP A 689 3.28 17.61 7.95
C ASP A 689 4.10 17.10 6.75
N VAL A 690 4.14 17.86 5.64
CA VAL A 690 4.86 17.46 4.40
C VAL A 690 6.37 17.31 4.58
N ASP A 691 6.98 18.04 5.52
CA ASP A 691 8.42 17.96 5.82
C ASP A 691 8.74 17.01 6.99
N LYS A 692 7.74 16.29 7.54
CA LYS A 692 7.88 15.51 8.79
C LYS A 692 8.26 14.05 8.56
N TYR A 693 9.40 13.84 7.92
CA TYR A 693 9.92 12.51 7.60
C TYR A 693 10.16 11.63 8.84
N GLU A 694 10.22 12.20 10.06
CA GLU A 694 10.21 11.41 11.30
C GLU A 694 8.94 10.55 11.47
N LEU A 695 7.85 10.86 10.78
CA LEU A 695 6.64 10.03 10.77
C LEU A 695 6.80 8.73 9.98
N LEU A 696 7.72 8.70 9.00
CA LEU A 696 8.06 7.48 8.25
C LEU A 696 9.00 6.56 9.05
N LEU A 697 9.65 7.09 10.11
CA LEU A 697 10.52 6.34 11.00
C LEU A 697 9.69 5.46 11.97
N THR A 698 9.28 4.31 11.44
CA THR A 698 8.57 3.22 12.16
C THR A 698 9.12 2.92 13.57
N PRO A 699 8.37 2.20 14.43
CA PRO A 699 8.93 1.04 15.14
C PRO A 699 8.82 -0.27 14.36
N ALA A 700 8.21 -0.20 13.16
CA ALA A 700 7.99 -1.25 12.18
C ALA A 700 9.24 -2.09 11.84
N PRO A 701 9.07 -3.32 11.30
CA PRO A 701 10.20 -4.20 11.00
C PRO A 701 11.23 -3.54 10.08
N SER A 702 12.51 -3.84 10.36
CA SER A 702 13.70 -3.31 9.67
C SER A 702 13.87 -3.79 8.21
N PHE A 703 12.77 -4.22 7.59
CA PHE A 703 12.56 -4.59 6.19
C PHE A 703 12.04 -3.39 5.37
N LEU A 704 11.21 -2.52 5.96
CA LEU A 704 10.62 -1.35 5.26
C LEU A 704 11.42 -0.06 5.50
N GLN A 705 11.91 0.15 6.73
CA GLN A 705 12.46 1.44 7.18
C GLN A 705 13.67 1.96 6.41
N ARG A 706 14.37 1.11 5.64
CA ARG A 706 15.67 1.45 5.03
C ARG A 706 15.55 2.13 3.68
N ILE A 707 14.48 1.86 2.93
CA ILE A 707 14.34 2.39 1.57
C ILE A 707 13.88 3.85 1.61
N SER A 708 12.92 4.16 2.50
CA SER A 708 12.48 5.54 2.85
C SER A 708 13.56 6.44 3.48
N LEU A 709 14.76 5.90 3.74
CA LEU A 709 15.93 6.67 4.17
C LEU A 709 16.93 6.85 3.02
N ALA A 710 17.13 5.81 2.20
CA ALA A 710 18.00 5.87 1.03
C ALA A 710 17.49 6.82 -0.07
N GLY A 711 16.17 7.04 -0.15
CA GLY A 711 15.59 7.97 -1.12
C GLY A 711 15.93 9.43 -0.83
N GLU A 712 15.90 9.92 0.43
CA GLU A 712 16.21 11.32 0.74
C GLU A 712 17.66 11.62 1.18
N PHE A 713 18.29 10.78 2.01
CA PHE A 713 19.57 11.11 2.69
C PHE A 713 20.79 11.27 1.77
N LEU A 714 20.59 11.14 0.45
CA LEU A 714 21.62 11.26 -0.58
C LEU A 714 21.55 12.61 -1.33
N ASN A 715 20.69 13.54 -0.89
CA ASN A 715 20.75 14.92 -1.34
C ASN A 715 21.81 15.70 -0.54
N LYS A 716 22.94 15.99 -1.20
CA LYS A 716 24.13 16.67 -0.66
C LYS A 716 23.85 17.86 0.27
N LYS A 717 22.79 18.62 0.00
CA LYS A 717 22.43 19.84 0.75
C LYS A 717 21.97 19.60 2.21
N GLN A 718 21.58 18.37 2.56
CA GLN A 718 21.26 17.97 3.94
C GLN A 718 22.45 17.32 4.67
N LEU A 719 23.50 16.92 3.96
CA LEU A 719 24.77 16.42 4.53
C LEU A 719 25.76 17.56 4.84
N GLU A 720 25.48 18.79 4.36
CA GLU A 720 26.26 20.01 4.60
C GLU A 720 25.67 20.89 5.73
N MET A 721 24.66 20.39 6.48
CA MET A 721 23.96 21.07 7.58
C MET A 721 24.09 20.34 8.92
#